data_AF-D4CQE8-F1
#
_entry.id   AF-D4CQE8-F1
#
_cell.length_a   1.000
_cell.length_b   1.000
_cell.length_c   1.000
_cell.angle_alpha   90.00
_cell.angle_beta   90.00
_cell.angle_gamma   90.00
#
_symmetry.space_group_name_H-M   'P 1'
#
loop_
_entity.id
_entity.type
_entity.pdbx_description
1 polymer ?
#
loop_
_entity_poly.entity_id
_entity_poly.type
_entity_poly.pdbx_seq_one_letter_code
_entity_poly.pdbx_strand_id
1 'polypeptide(L)'
;MGRQVSPAEPLGADRKIRRGRMRLKEREELEQGLLAGNERIEEAIADFSKNRKPELAAKVFEAISAQMKDGKELFLASSEKPGREKPELRMLKLENGQSYALAFTKRSESRRGSAEKDAEPQLLSLRYILNLVLENKTLAGLALNPFSENSFLLVREAIEAIFNQERTEKMEQLLSEENQEIEEAIQKFYQGQESLPEEKEAAESIRRALLQNVLDSLLRSLSRKAQVLVAVLRPSEGEEENEDGSRTLTLNHLRTGDGQDVLAIFTSGEEIRREGQNTQAVLMPLSDIMNSALQIAKSGKLDGIAMNAFGRSFLLNMQLIEWLLGESQRRALLAGRKLENRERGLGAIYGALLGGSLLLANGGTAPSEGEIGELKRVSAGGSLLLAELESLYEKRKLDYADIMDRFYEWGMHGKYTLTEDGSETEPAYTQAIMRNARGVEPVRCGESGEKGDGNESLARILPFSLLLCSPQHLFTENDRRMLHDASSLTNASPKAELACELYSLMIRNILGKNGGESLEEQLEAAVRDAALFYFFEEEEGLSEREKRENEEAMDAHREDVPGYDRLRGAFPAFSALLSISELRSLPEQELPKGRDAAESLILSVWALLNSGTYLETLSKLPAGEGGAALATIAGGLAGCCFGLSRLPEQGRLQIQLTADGKGLLGGFVRNWLGA
;
A
#
# COMPACT_ATOMS: atom_id res chain seq x y z
N MET A 1 -6.31 4.52 -3.26
CA MET A 1 -5.40 5.61 -3.65
C MET A 1 -3.97 5.26 -3.28
N GLY A 2 -3.32 4.48 -4.15
CA GLY A 2 -1.88 4.35 -4.13
C GLY A 2 -1.27 5.72 -4.39
N ARG A 3 -0.49 6.23 -3.43
CA ARG A 3 0.52 7.24 -3.75
C ARG A 3 1.61 6.51 -4.53
N GLN A 4 1.58 6.66 -5.85
CA GLN A 4 2.76 6.47 -6.68
C GLN A 4 3.89 7.29 -6.05
N VAL A 5 4.91 6.59 -5.58
CA VAL A 5 6.20 7.17 -5.25
C VAL A 5 6.84 7.52 -6.59
N SER A 6 6.79 8.78 -6.97
CA SER A 6 7.60 9.30 -8.08
C SER A 6 9.07 8.97 -7.82
N PRO A 7 9.84 8.57 -8.85
CA PRO A 7 11.27 8.42 -8.72
C PRO A 7 11.87 9.76 -8.31
N ALA A 8 12.78 9.72 -7.33
CA ALA A 8 13.52 10.88 -6.88
C ALA A 8 14.17 11.58 -8.07
N GLU A 9 13.67 12.77 -8.39
CA GLU A 9 14.33 13.66 -9.35
C GLU A 9 15.75 13.97 -8.86
N PRO A 10 16.73 14.07 -9.77
CA PRO A 10 18.06 14.52 -9.41
C PRO A 10 17.96 15.96 -8.91
N LEU A 11 18.30 16.19 -7.64
CA LEU A 11 18.53 17.51 -7.06
C LEU A 11 19.75 18.14 -7.74
N GLY A 12 19.55 18.69 -8.93
CA GLY A 12 20.66 19.23 -9.71
C GLY A 12 20.27 19.64 -11.13
N ALA A 13 19.27 20.52 -11.29
CA ALA A 13 19.21 21.52 -12.37
C ALA A 13 17.83 22.20 -12.43
N ASP A 14 17.41 22.92 -11.38
CA ASP A 14 16.56 24.10 -11.60
C ASP A 14 16.53 25.04 -10.38
N ARG A 15 17.64 25.77 -10.22
CA ARG A 15 17.64 27.06 -9.50
C ARG A 15 18.04 28.18 -10.46
N LYS A 16 17.34 28.30 -11.59
CA LYS A 16 17.14 29.61 -12.21
C LYS A 16 16.03 30.36 -11.45
N ILE A 17 16.28 30.70 -10.19
CA ILE A 17 15.40 31.55 -9.39
C ILE A 17 16.08 32.89 -9.17
N ARG A 18 15.50 33.92 -9.82
CA ARG A 18 15.39 35.31 -9.38
C ARG A 18 16.65 35.94 -8.77
N ARG A 19 17.46 36.60 -9.62
CA ARG A 19 18.30 37.74 -9.20
C ARG A 19 17.41 38.93 -8.81
N GLY A 20 16.71 38.82 -7.68
CA GLY A 20 16.21 39.96 -6.93
C GLY A 20 17.30 40.39 -5.94
N ARG A 21 17.61 41.69 -5.87
CA ARG A 21 18.57 42.26 -4.90
C ARG A 21 18.14 41.88 -3.46
N MET A 22 18.74 40.83 -2.91
CA MET A 22 18.73 40.54 -1.48
C MET A 22 19.38 41.74 -0.76
N ARG A 23 18.80 42.22 0.34
CA ARG A 23 19.39 43.37 1.07
C ARG A 23 20.72 42.92 1.68
N LEU A 24 21.72 43.81 1.71
CA LEU A 24 23.08 43.48 2.19
C LEU A 24 23.07 42.78 3.57
N LYS A 25 22.16 43.22 4.44
CA LYS A 25 21.93 42.65 5.79
C LYS A 25 21.42 41.20 5.77
N GLU A 26 20.46 40.89 4.90
CA GLU A 26 19.90 39.53 4.77
C GLU A 26 20.97 38.55 4.25
N ARG A 27 21.85 39.02 3.35
CA ARG A 27 22.99 38.23 2.87
C ARG A 27 24.03 37.98 3.97
N GLU A 28 24.35 38.99 4.78
CA GLU A 28 25.29 38.87 5.91
C GLU A 28 24.75 37.93 7.00
N GLU A 29 23.46 37.99 7.32
CA GLU A 29 22.81 37.09 8.27
C GLU A 29 22.79 35.62 7.78
N LEU A 30 22.58 35.41 6.47
CA LEU A 30 22.62 34.08 5.85
C LEU A 30 24.05 33.51 5.80
N GLU A 31 25.04 34.33 5.44
CA GLU A 31 26.46 33.99 5.48
C GLU A 31 26.90 33.62 6.91
N GLN A 32 26.45 34.37 7.93
CA GLN A 32 26.73 34.05 9.34
C GLN A 32 26.15 32.70 9.77
N GLY A 33 24.93 32.36 9.37
CA GLY A 33 24.32 31.06 9.71
C GLY A 33 25.03 29.85 9.09
N LEU A 34 25.52 30.00 7.85
CA LEU A 34 26.22 28.95 7.10
C LEU A 34 27.66 28.71 7.61
N LEU A 35 28.27 29.74 8.19
CA LEU A 35 29.61 29.69 8.78
C LEU A 35 29.60 29.37 10.29
N ALA A 36 28.48 29.61 10.98
CA ALA A 36 28.37 29.41 12.43
C ALA A 36 28.64 27.95 12.82
N GLY A 37 29.57 27.74 13.75
CA GLY A 37 30.04 26.41 14.15
C GLY A 37 31.44 26.06 13.64
N ASN A 38 31.93 26.76 12.60
CA ASN A 38 33.30 26.59 12.12
C ASN A 38 34.35 27.04 13.17
N GLU A 39 33.97 27.78 14.21
CA GLU A 39 34.84 28.07 15.36
C GLU A 39 35.35 26.78 16.02
N ARG A 40 34.57 25.69 15.99
CA ARG A 40 34.99 24.38 16.51
C ARG A 40 36.17 23.80 15.73
N ILE A 41 36.22 24.03 14.42
CA ILE A 41 37.36 23.63 13.57
C ILE A 41 38.58 24.47 13.97
N GLU A 42 38.42 25.77 14.16
CA GLU A 42 39.51 26.67 14.58
C GLU A 42 40.06 26.32 15.96
N GLU A 43 39.19 26.05 16.94
CA GLU A 43 39.56 25.63 18.30
C GLU A 43 40.32 24.31 18.28
N ALA A 44 39.82 23.31 17.54
CA ALA A 44 40.49 22.02 17.41
C ALA A 44 41.88 22.14 16.77
N ILE A 45 42.01 22.98 15.73
CA ILE A 45 43.31 23.24 15.09
C ILE A 45 44.24 23.98 16.06
N ALA A 46 43.74 24.98 16.80
CA ALA A 46 44.54 25.73 17.76
C ALA A 46 45.10 24.83 18.87
N ASP A 47 44.28 23.90 19.38
CA ASP A 47 44.69 22.93 20.39
C ASP A 47 45.73 21.94 19.85
N PHE A 48 45.54 21.45 18.63
CA PHE A 48 46.51 20.59 17.94
C PHE A 48 47.84 21.32 17.69
N SER A 49 47.79 22.59 17.29
CA SER A 49 48.97 23.43 17.04
C SER A 49 49.78 23.69 18.32
N LYS A 50 49.12 23.84 19.48
CA LYS A 50 49.78 23.93 20.79
C LYS A 50 50.42 22.62 21.23
N ASN A 51 49.80 21.49 20.90
CA ASN A 51 50.23 20.17 21.36
C ASN A 51 49.94 19.11 20.29
N ARG A 52 50.98 18.72 19.54
CA ARG A 52 50.86 17.83 18.36
C ARG A 52 50.68 16.35 18.74
N LYS A 53 49.71 16.06 19.61
CA LYS A 53 49.34 14.70 20.02
C LYS A 53 48.36 14.09 19.02
N PRO A 54 48.43 12.76 18.79
CA PRO A 54 47.47 12.06 17.92
C PRO A 54 46.01 12.26 18.34
N GLU A 55 45.73 12.28 19.64
CA GLU A 55 44.38 12.52 20.19
C GLU A 55 43.81 13.89 19.79
N LEU A 56 44.66 14.91 19.66
CA LEU A 56 44.24 16.26 19.27
C LEU A 56 44.05 16.38 17.75
N ALA A 57 44.82 15.60 16.96
CA ALA A 57 44.55 15.47 15.52
C ALA A 57 43.18 14.81 15.27
N ALA A 58 42.81 13.80 16.05
CA ALA A 58 41.50 13.16 15.97
C ALA A 58 40.35 14.16 16.20
N LYS A 59 40.49 15.07 17.17
CA LYS A 59 39.50 16.14 17.41
C LYS A 59 39.34 17.09 16.22
N VAL A 60 40.40 17.36 15.46
CA VAL A 60 40.30 18.16 14.23
C VAL A 60 39.47 17.43 13.19
N PHE A 61 39.69 16.12 13.00
CA PHE A 61 38.88 15.31 12.09
C PHE A 61 37.42 15.23 12.52
N GLU A 62 37.14 15.04 13.81
CA GLU A 62 35.78 15.04 14.36
C GLU A 62 35.06 16.37 14.10
N ALA A 63 35.74 17.50 14.33
CA ALA A 63 35.18 18.83 14.09
C ALA A 63 34.84 19.04 12.60
N ILE A 64 35.75 18.66 11.69
CA ILE A 64 35.54 18.75 10.23
C ILE A 64 34.37 17.85 9.80
N SER A 65 34.33 16.59 10.26
CA SER A 65 33.26 15.64 9.97
C SER A 65 31.89 16.14 10.48
N ALA A 66 31.83 16.71 11.69
CA ALA A 66 30.60 17.26 12.24
C ALA A 66 30.09 18.46 11.43
N GLN A 67 30.96 19.42 11.08
CA GLN A 67 30.56 20.56 10.25
C GLN A 67 30.16 20.14 8.83
N MET A 68 30.78 19.09 8.28
CA MET A 68 30.39 18.52 6.99
C MET A 68 28.97 17.94 7.04
N LYS A 69 28.61 17.22 8.12
CA LYS A 69 27.25 16.67 8.34
C LYS A 69 26.20 17.75 8.53
N ASP A 70 26.54 18.82 9.25
CA ASP A 70 25.66 19.98 9.49
C ASP A 70 25.46 20.85 8.23
N GLY A 71 26.05 20.48 7.09
CA GLY A 71 25.91 21.20 5.82
C GLY A 71 26.62 22.55 5.81
N LYS A 72 27.64 22.72 6.65
CA LYS A 72 28.35 24.00 6.82
C LYS A 72 29.25 24.32 5.64
N GLU A 73 29.47 25.60 5.44
CA GLU A 73 30.22 26.12 4.29
C GLU A 73 31.58 26.67 4.71
N LEU A 74 32.53 26.68 3.77
CA LEU A 74 33.81 27.36 3.89
C LEU A 74 34.02 28.26 2.67
N PHE A 75 34.89 29.25 2.83
CA PHE A 75 35.35 30.08 1.72
C PHE A 75 36.44 29.36 0.94
N LEU A 76 36.16 28.93 -0.28
CA LEU A 76 37.15 28.36 -1.19
C LEU A 76 37.83 29.46 -2.00
N ALA A 77 39.16 29.43 -2.08
CA ALA A 77 39.89 30.29 -3.00
C ALA A 77 39.78 29.74 -4.42
N SER A 78 38.90 30.33 -5.24
CA SER A 78 38.72 29.98 -6.64
C SER A 78 38.71 31.22 -7.53
N SER A 79 38.91 31.02 -8.84
CA SER A 79 38.64 32.04 -9.86
C SER A 79 37.54 31.58 -10.80
N GLU A 80 36.57 32.46 -11.10
CA GLU A 80 35.57 32.20 -12.13
C GLU A 80 36.16 32.48 -13.52
N LYS A 81 36.01 31.52 -14.44
CA LYS A 81 36.20 31.75 -15.88
C LYS A 81 34.86 31.52 -16.58
N PRO A 82 34.38 32.45 -17.43
CA PRO A 82 33.15 32.26 -18.18
C PRO A 82 33.23 30.98 -19.03
N GLY A 83 32.24 30.08 -18.89
CA GLY A 83 32.12 28.88 -19.72
C GLY A 83 32.66 27.56 -19.13
N ARG A 84 33.12 27.52 -17.87
CA ARG A 84 33.43 26.27 -17.15
C ARG A 84 32.42 25.99 -16.05
N GLU A 85 31.95 24.74 -15.94
CA GLU A 85 31.03 24.29 -14.90
C GLU A 85 31.68 24.10 -13.52
N LYS A 86 33.00 23.89 -13.46
CA LYS A 86 33.74 23.69 -12.20
C LYS A 86 34.68 24.88 -11.90
N PRO A 87 34.79 25.31 -10.62
CA PRO A 87 35.65 26.42 -10.24
C PRO A 87 37.14 26.06 -10.41
N GLU A 88 37.96 27.00 -10.87
CA GLU A 88 39.41 26.82 -10.94
C GLU A 88 40.02 27.05 -9.55
N LEU A 89 40.49 25.97 -8.93
CA LEU A 89 41.03 25.96 -7.57
C LEU A 89 42.36 26.70 -7.50
N ARG A 90 42.49 27.64 -6.56
CA ARG A 90 43.79 28.22 -6.22
C ARG A 90 44.58 27.23 -5.36
N MET A 91 45.83 27.03 -5.74
CA MET A 91 46.72 26.04 -5.13
C MET A 91 47.87 26.71 -4.38
N LEU A 92 48.17 26.22 -3.19
CA LEU A 92 49.41 26.47 -2.48
C LEU A 92 50.40 25.35 -2.79
N LYS A 93 51.51 25.68 -3.45
CA LYS A 93 52.62 24.75 -3.67
C LYS A 93 53.61 24.88 -2.52
N LEU A 94 53.87 23.77 -1.83
CA LEU A 94 54.90 23.68 -0.79
C LEU A 94 56.27 23.38 -1.42
N GLU A 95 57.35 23.61 -0.66
CA GLU A 95 58.73 23.36 -1.11
C GLU A 95 58.99 21.89 -1.51
N ASN A 96 58.22 20.97 -0.95
CA ASN A 96 58.25 19.54 -1.28
C ASN A 96 57.54 19.18 -2.60
N GLY A 97 57.04 20.17 -3.35
CA GLY A 97 56.36 20.00 -4.63
C GLY A 97 54.86 19.65 -4.53
N GLN A 98 54.33 19.42 -3.33
CA GLN A 98 52.91 19.11 -3.13
C GLN A 98 52.03 20.36 -3.27
N SER A 99 50.84 20.19 -3.85
CA SER A 99 49.86 21.27 -4.07
C SER A 99 48.61 21.05 -3.23
N TYR A 100 48.16 22.08 -2.51
CA TYR A 100 46.95 22.05 -1.68
C TYR A 100 45.94 23.10 -2.13
N ALA A 101 44.64 22.77 -2.16
CA ALA A 101 43.60 23.77 -2.37
C ALA A 101 43.47 24.65 -1.13
N LEU A 102 43.09 25.92 -1.29
CA LEU A 102 42.98 26.85 -0.17
C LEU A 102 41.52 27.07 0.24
N ALA A 103 41.21 26.83 1.52
CA ALA A 103 39.91 27.14 2.10
C ALA A 103 40.05 27.92 3.42
N PHE A 104 39.03 28.71 3.74
CA PHE A 104 39.00 29.59 4.90
C PHE A 104 37.71 29.42 5.71
N THR A 105 37.82 29.39 7.03
CA THR A 105 36.67 29.38 7.95
C THR A 105 36.05 30.76 8.07
N LYS A 106 36.82 31.83 7.85
CA LYS A 106 36.34 33.21 7.91
C LYS A 106 36.75 34.04 6.69
N ARG A 107 35.87 34.96 6.28
CA ARG A 107 36.12 35.91 5.17
C ARG A 107 37.30 36.86 5.44
N SER A 108 37.62 37.12 6.71
CA SER A 108 38.78 37.93 7.09
C SER A 108 40.12 37.25 6.79
N GLU A 109 40.15 35.92 6.77
CA GLU A 109 41.38 35.14 6.57
C GLU A 109 41.75 35.02 5.10
N SER A 110 40.76 34.97 4.21
CA SER A 110 41.00 34.97 2.77
C SER A 110 41.70 36.24 2.29
N ARG A 111 41.48 37.37 2.98
CA ARG A 111 42.10 38.68 2.67
C ARG A 111 43.56 38.78 3.12
N ARG A 112 44.05 37.87 3.98
CA ARG A 112 45.42 37.92 4.52
C ARG A 112 46.48 37.39 3.54
N GLY A 113 46.10 36.61 2.53
CA GLY A 113 47.04 35.96 1.61
C GLY A 113 46.90 36.29 0.12
N SER A 114 46.01 37.21 -0.27
CA SER A 114 45.85 37.59 -1.68
C SER A 114 46.70 38.82 -2.04
N ALA A 115 47.80 38.62 -2.77
CA ALA A 115 48.54 39.71 -3.44
C ALA A 115 47.77 40.28 -4.65
N GLU A 116 46.71 39.62 -5.11
CA GLU A 116 45.82 40.09 -6.18
C GLU A 116 44.46 40.50 -5.62
N LYS A 117 44.02 41.73 -5.92
CA LYS A 117 42.79 42.36 -5.40
C LYS A 117 41.48 41.80 -5.97
N ASP A 118 41.51 40.88 -6.94
CA ASP A 118 40.35 40.61 -7.83
C ASP A 118 39.74 39.19 -7.75
N ALA A 119 40.11 38.35 -6.79
CA ALA A 119 39.44 37.06 -6.59
C ALA A 119 38.68 37.02 -5.26
N GLU A 120 37.36 37.19 -5.31
CA GLU A 120 36.51 36.92 -4.14
C GLU A 120 36.43 35.41 -3.91
N PRO A 121 36.73 34.92 -2.68
CA PRO A 121 36.55 33.51 -2.38
C PRO A 121 35.06 33.15 -2.44
N GLN A 122 34.76 31.98 -2.98
CA GLN A 122 33.40 31.48 -3.08
C GLN A 122 33.02 30.75 -1.79
N LEU A 123 31.84 31.06 -1.25
CA LEU A 123 31.28 30.30 -0.16
C LEU A 123 30.66 29.02 -0.72
N LEU A 124 31.16 27.86 -0.29
CA LEU A 124 30.76 26.55 -0.78
C LEU A 124 30.67 25.55 0.38
N SER A 125 29.76 24.58 0.25
CA SER A 125 29.67 23.45 1.19
C SER A 125 31.04 22.79 1.40
N LEU A 126 31.40 22.56 2.66
CA LEU A 126 32.60 21.82 3.04
C LEU A 126 32.65 20.46 2.33
N ARG A 127 31.52 19.75 2.25
CA ARG A 127 31.41 18.47 1.51
C ARG A 127 31.81 18.62 0.04
N TYR A 128 31.31 19.67 -0.61
CA TYR A 128 31.61 19.93 -2.02
C TYR A 128 33.09 20.27 -2.23
N ILE A 129 33.68 21.07 -1.34
CA ILE A 129 35.11 21.40 -1.38
C ILE A 129 35.96 20.13 -1.26
N LEU A 130 35.67 19.27 -0.28
CA LEU A 130 36.41 18.03 -0.09
C LEU A 130 36.30 17.10 -1.31
N ASN A 131 35.11 17.00 -1.92
CA ASN A 131 34.92 16.25 -3.18
C ASN A 131 35.75 16.81 -4.33
N LEU A 132 35.79 18.15 -4.50
CA LEU A 132 36.63 18.78 -5.54
C LEU A 132 38.12 18.44 -5.36
N VAL A 133 38.60 18.34 -4.12
CA VAL A 133 39.98 17.94 -3.82
C VAL A 133 40.21 16.46 -4.19
N LEU A 134 39.27 15.57 -3.86
CA LEU A 134 39.36 14.16 -4.22
C LEU A 134 39.30 13.92 -5.73
N GLU A 135 38.47 14.65 -6.48
CA GLU A 135 38.38 14.55 -7.94
C GLU A 135 39.65 15.02 -8.65
N ASN A 136 40.38 15.97 -8.06
CA ASN A 136 41.60 16.51 -8.65
C ASN A 136 42.84 15.70 -8.21
N LYS A 137 43.29 14.79 -9.06
CA LYS A 137 44.46 13.93 -8.83
C LYS A 137 45.79 14.68 -8.60
N THR A 138 45.85 15.98 -8.90
CA THR A 138 47.07 16.79 -8.72
C THR A 138 47.20 17.41 -7.32
N LEU A 139 46.12 17.37 -6.52
CA LEU A 139 46.10 17.91 -5.16
C LEU A 139 46.49 16.85 -4.13
N ALA A 140 47.40 17.25 -3.24
CA ALA A 140 47.78 16.48 -2.05
C ALA A 140 46.79 16.68 -0.88
N GLY A 141 45.89 17.66 -0.95
CA GLY A 141 44.90 17.91 0.10
C GLY A 141 44.30 19.31 0.10
N LEU A 142 43.72 19.69 1.24
CA LEU A 142 43.13 21.00 1.53
C LEU A 142 43.94 21.72 2.62
N ALA A 143 44.35 22.95 2.36
CA ALA A 143 44.95 23.85 3.34
C ALA A 143 43.86 24.75 3.94
N LEU A 144 43.56 24.54 5.22
CA LEU A 144 42.63 25.33 6.01
C LEU A 144 43.38 26.48 6.68
N ASN A 145 42.87 27.71 6.48
CA ASN A 145 43.39 28.95 7.06
C ASN A 145 44.92 29.10 6.96
N PRO A 146 45.52 28.89 5.76
CA PRO A 146 46.98 28.81 5.56
C PRO A 146 47.76 30.05 6.00
N PHE A 147 47.10 31.21 6.09
CA PHE A 147 47.70 32.51 6.43
C PHE A 147 47.34 32.98 7.84
N SER A 148 46.93 32.05 8.71
CA SER A 148 46.60 32.29 10.10
C SER A 148 47.51 31.49 11.03
N GLU A 149 47.49 31.81 12.33
CA GLU A 149 48.15 31.00 13.37
C GLU A 149 47.52 29.60 13.50
N ASN A 150 46.28 29.42 13.02
CA ASN A 150 45.54 28.16 13.00
C ASN A 150 45.57 27.52 11.60
N SER A 151 46.75 27.45 10.96
CA SER A 151 46.87 26.76 9.67
C SER A 151 46.88 25.25 9.85
N PHE A 152 46.15 24.54 9.00
CA PHE A 152 46.09 23.08 9.02
C PHE A 152 46.08 22.50 7.61
N LEU A 153 46.93 21.50 7.38
CA LEU A 153 46.99 20.77 6.11
C LEU A 153 46.22 19.46 6.27
N LEU A 154 45.02 19.41 5.68
CA LEU A 154 44.21 18.21 5.58
C LEU A 154 44.63 17.43 4.34
N VAL A 155 45.48 16.41 4.55
CA VAL A 155 45.99 15.54 3.48
C VAL A 155 44.88 14.71 2.84
N ARG A 156 45.07 14.32 1.58
CA ARG A 156 44.11 13.56 0.78
C ARG A 156 43.61 12.29 1.48
N GLU A 157 44.52 11.52 2.07
CA GLU A 157 44.20 10.27 2.77
C GLU A 157 43.28 10.53 3.97
N ALA A 158 43.43 11.68 4.64
CA ALA A 158 42.56 12.08 5.73
C ALA A 158 41.17 12.50 5.23
N ILE A 159 41.09 13.14 4.06
CA ILE A 159 39.80 13.45 3.41
C ILE A 159 39.08 12.14 3.04
N GLU A 160 39.79 11.18 2.47
CA GLU A 160 39.27 9.84 2.15
C GLU A 160 38.80 9.12 3.43
N ALA A 161 39.54 9.23 4.54
CA ALA A 161 39.16 8.66 5.82
C ALA A 161 37.85 9.29 6.38
N ILE A 162 37.67 10.60 6.26
CA ILE A 162 36.44 11.31 6.68
C ILE A 162 35.22 10.78 5.91
N PHE A 163 35.31 10.65 4.58
CA PHE A 163 34.22 10.10 3.77
C PHE A 163 33.97 8.61 4.03
N ASN A 164 35.04 7.83 4.24
CA ASN A 164 34.91 6.42 4.59
C ASN A 164 34.19 6.23 5.93
N GLN A 165 34.54 7.04 6.94
CA GLN A 165 33.87 7.04 8.24
C GLN A 165 32.38 7.39 8.11
N GLU A 166 32.03 8.45 7.38
CA GLU A 166 30.64 8.83 7.16
C GLU A 166 29.83 7.71 6.48
N ARG A 167 30.42 7.07 5.46
CA ARG A 167 29.79 5.93 4.78
C ARG A 167 29.55 4.76 5.73
N THR A 168 30.53 4.46 6.60
CA THR A 168 30.40 3.39 7.61
C THR A 168 29.31 3.72 8.63
N GLU A 169 29.26 4.96 9.15
CA GLU A 169 28.25 5.37 10.13
C GLU A 169 26.84 5.35 9.53
N LYS A 170 26.67 5.83 8.30
CA LYS A 170 25.38 5.77 7.60
C LYS A 170 24.91 4.33 7.36
N MET A 171 25.84 3.45 7.02
CA MET A 171 25.57 2.03 6.85
C MET A 171 25.18 1.36 8.18
N GLU A 172 25.90 1.66 9.27
CA GLU A 172 25.57 1.16 10.62
C GLU A 172 24.19 1.63 11.08
N GLN A 173 23.85 2.89 10.82
CA GLN A 173 22.52 3.41 11.12
C GLN A 173 21.43 2.64 10.36
N LEU A 174 21.57 2.46 9.04
CA LEU A 174 20.61 1.70 8.23
C LEU A 174 20.44 0.27 8.74
N LEU A 175 21.54 -0.42 9.02
CA LEU A 175 21.50 -1.79 9.55
C LEU A 175 20.81 -1.86 10.91
N SER A 176 21.09 -0.90 11.79
CA SER A 176 20.46 -0.84 13.12
C SER A 176 18.95 -0.63 13.03
N GLU A 177 18.49 0.26 12.14
CA GLU A 177 17.07 0.56 11.99
C GLU A 177 16.31 -0.61 11.32
N GLU A 178 16.93 -1.28 10.34
CA GLU A 178 16.27 -2.32 9.54
C GLU A 178 16.31 -3.72 10.18
N ASN A 179 17.35 -4.02 10.97
CA ASN A 179 17.60 -5.38 11.47
C ASN A 179 17.48 -5.55 12.99
N GLN A 180 17.16 -4.50 13.76
CA GLN A 180 17.01 -4.59 15.22
C GLN A 180 16.04 -5.70 15.65
N GLU A 181 14.89 -5.82 14.98
CA GLU A 181 13.90 -6.85 15.31
C GLU A 181 14.45 -8.27 15.09
N ILE A 182 15.33 -8.48 14.11
CA ILE A 182 15.96 -9.78 13.84
C ILE A 182 16.98 -10.08 14.93
N GLU A 183 17.83 -9.10 15.25
CA GLU A 183 18.89 -9.24 16.25
C GLU A 183 18.32 -9.56 17.64
N GLU A 184 17.29 -8.83 18.07
CA GLU A 184 16.59 -9.10 19.33
C GLU A 184 15.94 -10.49 19.36
N ALA A 185 15.35 -10.94 18.24
CA ALA A 185 14.71 -12.24 18.14
C ALA A 185 15.75 -13.38 18.25
N ILE A 186 16.88 -13.26 17.54
CA ILE A 186 17.99 -14.22 17.62
C ILE A 186 18.57 -14.24 19.04
N GLN A 187 18.77 -13.08 19.67
CA GLN A 187 19.29 -13.01 21.03
C GLN A 187 18.37 -13.73 22.03
N LYS A 188 17.06 -13.48 21.96
CA LYS A 188 16.04 -14.14 22.79
C LYS A 188 15.98 -15.65 22.54
N PHE A 189 16.14 -16.09 21.29
CA PHE A 189 16.19 -17.50 20.92
C PHE A 189 17.30 -18.24 21.68
N TYR A 190 18.53 -17.71 21.68
CA TYR A 190 19.64 -18.33 22.42
C TYR A 190 19.49 -18.23 23.94
N GLN A 191 19.08 -17.08 24.48
CA GLN A 191 18.83 -16.93 25.93
C GLN A 191 17.77 -17.93 26.42
N GLY A 192 16.67 -18.09 25.67
CA GLY A 192 15.60 -19.00 26.03
C GLY A 192 15.99 -20.48 25.92
N GLN A 193 16.98 -20.83 25.10
CA GLN A 193 17.52 -22.19 25.05
C GLN A 193 18.38 -22.54 26.28
N GLU A 194 19.05 -21.57 26.88
CA GLU A 194 19.83 -21.75 28.11
C GLU A 194 18.91 -22.00 29.33
N SER A 195 17.65 -21.55 29.28
CA SER A 195 16.68 -21.61 30.38
C SER A 195 15.49 -22.55 30.12
N LEU A 196 15.71 -23.67 29.43
CA LEU A 196 14.63 -24.62 29.13
C LEU A 196 14.23 -25.44 30.37
N PRO A 197 12.92 -25.69 30.58
CA PRO A 197 12.46 -26.59 31.63
C PRO A 197 12.91 -28.03 31.38
N GLU A 198 13.04 -28.83 32.45
CA GLU A 198 13.44 -30.25 32.35
C GLU A 198 12.39 -31.11 31.63
N GLU A 199 11.12 -30.70 31.70
CA GLU A 199 10.01 -31.39 31.07
C GLU A 199 10.05 -31.23 29.54
N LYS A 200 10.17 -32.36 28.82
CA LYS A 200 10.39 -32.39 27.36
C LYS A 200 9.31 -31.66 26.55
N GLU A 201 8.03 -31.87 26.86
CA GLU A 201 6.93 -31.24 26.11
C GLU A 201 6.93 -29.72 26.30
N ALA A 202 7.11 -29.24 27.53
CA ALA A 202 7.23 -27.82 27.82
C ALA A 202 8.46 -27.19 27.16
N ALA A 203 9.61 -27.88 27.17
CA ALA A 203 10.82 -27.43 26.50
C ALA A 203 10.64 -27.34 24.98
N GLU A 204 9.96 -28.31 24.37
CA GLU A 204 9.70 -28.31 22.93
C GLU A 204 8.72 -27.20 22.53
N SER A 205 7.67 -26.96 23.32
CA SER A 205 6.74 -25.85 23.13
C SER A 205 7.45 -24.49 23.16
N ILE A 206 8.33 -24.27 24.14
CA ILE A 206 9.13 -23.04 24.26
C ILE A 206 10.09 -22.89 23.07
N ARG A 207 10.77 -23.97 22.65
CA ARG A 207 11.65 -23.94 21.46
C ARG A 207 10.89 -23.55 20.20
N ARG A 208 9.68 -24.07 19.99
CA ARG A 208 8.83 -23.72 18.85
C ARG A 208 8.44 -22.25 18.88
N ALA A 209 8.02 -21.73 20.04
CA ALA A 209 7.67 -20.32 20.19
C ALA A 209 8.87 -19.38 19.95
N LEU A 210 10.06 -19.71 20.46
CA LEU A 210 11.29 -18.95 20.23
C LEU A 210 11.67 -18.95 18.75
N LEU A 211 11.62 -20.10 18.08
CA LEU A 211 11.89 -20.21 16.65
C LEU A 211 10.89 -19.39 15.83
N GLN A 212 9.60 -19.48 16.15
CA GLN A 212 8.54 -18.74 15.47
C GLN A 212 8.77 -17.23 15.53
N ASN A 213 9.22 -16.70 16.68
CA ASN A 213 9.56 -15.28 16.80
C ASN A 213 10.68 -14.84 15.84
N VAL A 214 11.71 -15.67 15.64
CA VAL A 214 12.79 -15.40 14.68
C VAL A 214 12.24 -15.41 13.25
N LEU A 215 11.42 -16.40 12.90
CA LEU A 215 10.81 -16.50 11.57
C LEU A 215 9.87 -15.32 11.27
N ASP A 216 9.04 -14.91 12.21
CA ASP A 216 8.14 -13.77 12.05
C ASP A 216 8.90 -12.44 11.94
N SER A 217 10.07 -12.33 12.56
CA SER A 217 10.97 -11.19 12.40
C SER A 217 11.57 -11.17 10.99
N LEU A 218 12.08 -12.31 10.51
CA LEU A 218 12.62 -12.44 9.15
C LEU A 218 11.56 -12.14 8.07
N LEU A 219 10.33 -12.63 8.23
CA LEU A 219 9.23 -12.32 7.30
C LEU A 219 8.89 -10.83 7.27
N ARG A 220 8.94 -10.14 8.42
CA ARG A 220 8.77 -8.69 8.49
C ARG A 220 9.91 -7.96 7.77
N SER A 221 11.16 -8.35 7.99
CA SER A 221 12.31 -7.76 7.31
C SER A 221 12.27 -7.99 5.80
N LEU A 222 11.88 -9.18 5.34
CA LEU A 222 11.62 -9.44 3.91
C LEU A 222 10.54 -8.53 3.34
N SER A 223 9.44 -8.30 4.07
CA SER A 223 8.36 -7.40 3.63
C SER A 223 8.79 -5.93 3.54
N ARG A 224 9.75 -5.52 4.39
CA ARG A 224 10.34 -4.16 4.39
C ARG A 224 11.50 -4.00 3.41
N LYS A 225 11.91 -5.07 2.72
CA LYS A 225 13.11 -5.11 1.87
C LYS A 225 14.39 -4.74 2.63
N ALA A 226 14.49 -5.20 3.88
CA ALA A 226 15.64 -4.94 4.73
C ALA A 226 16.94 -5.38 4.05
N GLN A 227 17.98 -4.58 4.26
CA GLN A 227 19.32 -4.80 3.76
C GLN A 227 20.18 -5.41 4.87
N VAL A 228 21.05 -6.34 4.49
CA VAL A 228 22.02 -6.97 5.38
C VAL A 228 23.40 -6.92 4.73
N LEU A 229 24.45 -7.08 5.53
CA LEU A 229 25.81 -7.17 4.99
C LEU A 229 26.12 -8.62 4.60
N VAL A 230 26.78 -8.79 3.47
CA VAL A 230 27.25 -10.10 3.00
C VAL A 230 28.75 -10.06 2.82
N ALA A 231 29.45 -11.08 3.31
CA ALA A 231 30.88 -11.21 3.05
C ALA A 231 31.13 -11.47 1.55
N VAL A 232 32.07 -10.73 0.96
CA VAL A 232 32.46 -10.87 -0.45
C VAL A 232 33.97 -11.10 -0.52
N LEU A 233 34.42 -11.94 -1.45
CA LEU A 233 35.85 -12.12 -1.72
C LEU A 233 36.42 -10.85 -2.35
N ARG A 234 37.65 -10.47 -1.97
CA ARG A 234 38.35 -9.40 -2.68
C ARG A 234 38.60 -9.86 -4.12
N PRO A 235 38.26 -9.04 -5.14
CA PRO A 235 38.68 -9.32 -6.50
C PRO A 235 40.20 -9.42 -6.54
N SER A 236 40.75 -10.45 -7.15
CA SER A 236 42.18 -10.50 -7.46
C SER A 236 42.53 -9.36 -8.43
N GLU A 237 43.73 -8.77 -8.31
CA GLU A 237 44.24 -7.80 -9.29
C GLU A 237 44.23 -8.45 -10.69
N GLY A 238 43.25 -8.12 -11.53
CA GLY A 238 43.09 -8.65 -12.88
C GLY A 238 41.69 -9.15 -13.30
N GLU A 239 40.68 -9.13 -12.43
CA GLU A 239 39.30 -9.47 -12.84
C GLU A 239 38.68 -8.35 -13.71
N GLU A 240 38.19 -8.72 -14.89
CA GLU A 240 37.69 -7.83 -15.93
C GLU A 240 36.42 -7.07 -15.48
N GLU A 241 36.42 -5.74 -15.68
CA GLU A 241 35.19 -4.96 -15.65
C GLU A 241 34.32 -5.36 -16.84
N ASN A 242 33.04 -5.67 -16.60
CA ASN A 242 32.09 -5.96 -17.68
C ASN A 242 31.95 -4.72 -18.60
N GLU A 243 31.51 -4.90 -19.84
CA GLU A 243 31.35 -3.82 -20.83
C GLU A 243 30.48 -2.63 -20.37
N ASP A 244 29.67 -2.77 -19.30
CA ASP A 244 28.87 -1.70 -18.69
C ASP A 244 29.50 -1.03 -17.45
N GLY A 245 30.68 -1.48 -17.01
CA GLY A 245 31.36 -1.02 -15.79
C GLY A 245 30.98 -1.75 -14.50
N SER A 246 30.10 -2.76 -14.55
CA SER A 246 29.79 -3.64 -13.42
C SER A 246 30.90 -4.67 -13.14
N ARG A 247 31.18 -4.91 -11.85
CA ARG A 247 32.10 -5.97 -11.39
C ARG A 247 31.30 -7.16 -10.88
N THR A 248 31.69 -8.38 -11.26
CA THR A 248 31.09 -9.61 -10.75
C THR A 248 31.47 -9.77 -9.27
N LEU A 249 30.50 -9.61 -8.37
CA LEU A 249 30.71 -9.81 -6.93
C LEU A 249 30.68 -11.30 -6.61
N THR A 250 31.82 -11.87 -6.19
CA THR A 250 31.88 -13.27 -5.74
C THR A 250 31.60 -13.36 -4.25
N LEU A 251 30.41 -13.84 -3.88
CA LEU A 251 30.01 -14.01 -2.48
C LEU A 251 30.94 -15.00 -1.78
N ASN A 252 31.35 -14.69 -0.55
CA ASN A 252 32.22 -15.54 0.25
C ASN A 252 31.41 -16.64 0.95
N HIS A 253 31.90 -17.88 0.90
CA HIS A 253 31.29 -19.04 1.55
C HIS A 253 32.16 -19.47 2.73
N LEU A 254 31.54 -19.65 3.90
CA LEU A 254 32.20 -20.17 5.10
C LEU A 254 31.90 -21.65 5.25
N ARG A 255 32.90 -22.42 5.67
CA ARG A 255 32.71 -23.82 6.04
C ARG A 255 32.54 -23.95 7.55
N THR A 256 31.39 -24.43 7.98
CA THR A 256 31.07 -24.67 9.40
C THR A 256 31.89 -25.84 9.96
N GLY A 257 31.99 -25.94 11.30
CA GLY A 257 32.69 -27.04 11.97
C GLY A 257 32.13 -28.44 11.64
N ASP A 258 30.85 -28.49 11.26
CA ASP A 258 30.14 -29.70 10.85
C ASP A 258 30.27 -30.00 9.34
N GLY A 259 31.08 -29.23 8.62
CA GLY A 259 31.41 -29.44 7.21
C GLY A 259 30.46 -28.80 6.19
N GLN A 260 29.41 -28.11 6.65
CA GLN A 260 28.45 -27.42 5.78
C GLN A 260 29.03 -26.12 5.21
N ASP A 261 28.83 -25.87 3.92
CA ASP A 261 29.18 -24.62 3.26
C ASP A 261 27.99 -23.65 3.34
N VAL A 262 28.20 -22.46 3.90
CA VAL A 262 27.15 -21.47 4.16
C VAL A 262 27.55 -20.07 3.72
N LEU A 263 26.58 -19.27 3.30
CA LEU A 263 26.77 -17.83 3.07
C LEU A 263 26.73 -17.10 4.40
N ALA A 264 27.72 -16.25 4.66
CA ALA A 264 27.76 -15.44 5.87
C ALA A 264 27.07 -14.09 5.63
N ILE A 265 26.01 -13.83 6.40
CA ILE A 265 25.35 -12.52 6.42
C ILE A 265 25.36 -11.92 7.82
N PHE A 266 25.34 -10.60 7.90
CA PHE A 266 25.46 -9.86 9.14
C PHE A 266 24.36 -8.81 9.24
N THR A 267 23.73 -8.77 10.41
CA THR A 267 22.67 -7.79 10.71
C THR A 267 23.22 -6.48 11.24
N SER A 268 24.48 -6.45 11.67
CA SER A 268 25.16 -5.23 12.14
C SER A 268 26.63 -5.16 11.71
N GLY A 269 27.18 -3.94 11.67
CA GLY A 269 28.61 -3.72 11.40
C GLY A 269 29.52 -4.21 12.52
N GLU A 270 29.03 -4.33 13.76
CA GLU A 270 29.80 -4.91 14.87
C GLU A 270 30.15 -6.37 14.66
N GLU A 271 29.26 -7.14 14.03
CA GLU A 271 29.49 -8.57 13.79
C GLU A 271 30.63 -8.83 12.82
N ILE A 272 30.78 -7.98 11.81
CA ILE A 272 31.90 -8.06 10.87
C ILE A 272 33.22 -7.69 11.56
N ARG A 273 33.19 -6.69 12.44
CA ARG A 273 34.38 -6.25 13.19
C ARG A 273 34.93 -7.35 14.12
N ARG A 274 34.14 -8.37 14.48
CA ARG A 274 34.60 -9.51 15.31
C ARG A 274 35.55 -10.46 14.59
N GLU A 275 35.55 -10.52 13.26
CA GLU A 275 36.42 -11.41 12.48
C GLU A 275 37.83 -10.82 12.24
N GLY A 276 37.97 -9.49 12.29
CA GLY A 276 39.22 -8.78 11.99
C GLY A 276 39.30 -8.20 10.56
N GLN A 277 40.41 -7.51 10.24
CA GLN A 277 40.54 -6.54 9.13
C GLN A 277 40.46 -7.08 7.68
N ASN A 278 40.15 -8.37 7.43
CA ASN A 278 40.33 -8.96 6.09
C ASN A 278 39.05 -9.25 5.29
N THR A 279 37.86 -9.15 5.87
CA THR A 279 36.60 -9.44 5.16
C THR A 279 35.97 -8.17 4.62
N GLN A 280 35.80 -8.08 3.30
CA GLN A 280 34.97 -7.04 2.69
C GLN A 280 33.52 -7.47 2.75
N ALA A 281 32.63 -6.51 3.02
CA ALA A 281 31.21 -6.77 2.98
C ALA A 281 30.47 -5.72 2.18
N VAL A 282 29.40 -6.17 1.52
CA VAL A 282 28.52 -5.33 0.70
C VAL A 282 27.12 -5.41 1.25
N LEU A 283 26.45 -4.26 1.27
CA LEU A 283 25.07 -4.14 1.68
C LEU A 283 24.15 -4.63 0.54
N MET A 284 23.32 -5.63 0.81
CA MET A 284 22.42 -6.23 -0.17
C MET A 284 21.05 -6.52 0.44
N PRO A 285 19.95 -6.45 -0.33
CA PRO A 285 18.63 -6.86 0.15
C PRO A 285 18.61 -8.33 0.58
N LEU A 286 18.01 -8.61 1.74
CA LEU A 286 17.91 -9.98 2.28
C LEU A 286 17.25 -10.95 1.28
N SER A 287 16.24 -10.49 0.55
CA SER A 287 15.56 -11.26 -0.49
C SER A 287 16.50 -11.70 -1.60
N ASP A 288 17.40 -10.82 -2.03
CA ASP A 288 18.29 -11.06 -3.16
C ASP A 288 19.34 -12.09 -2.77
N ILE A 289 19.84 -12.00 -1.53
CA ILE A 289 20.80 -12.97 -0.99
C ILE A 289 20.16 -14.34 -0.83
N MET A 290 18.94 -14.41 -0.30
CA MET A 290 18.20 -15.67 -0.19
C MET A 290 17.95 -16.30 -1.57
N ASN A 291 17.58 -15.50 -2.58
CA ASN A 291 17.44 -15.97 -3.96
C ASN A 291 18.77 -16.45 -4.55
N SER A 292 19.86 -15.69 -4.35
CA SER A 292 21.21 -16.08 -4.77
C SER A 292 21.65 -17.39 -4.11
N ALA A 293 21.37 -17.57 -2.81
CA ALA A 293 21.66 -18.80 -2.08
C ALA A 293 20.96 -20.02 -2.72
N LEU A 294 19.66 -19.90 -3.04
CA LEU A 294 18.92 -20.95 -3.73
C LEU A 294 19.47 -21.25 -5.13
N GLN A 295 19.93 -20.24 -5.88
CA GLN A 295 20.54 -20.46 -7.19
C GLN A 295 21.91 -21.13 -7.09
N ILE A 296 22.75 -20.74 -6.14
CA ILE A 296 24.06 -21.35 -5.90
C ILE A 296 23.89 -22.80 -5.43
N ALA A 297 22.90 -23.08 -4.57
CA ALA A 297 22.59 -24.42 -4.08
C ALA A 297 22.28 -25.41 -5.20
N LYS A 298 21.64 -24.97 -6.30
CA LYS A 298 21.40 -25.83 -7.49
C LYS A 298 22.68 -26.36 -8.13
N SER A 299 23.81 -25.67 -7.94
CA SER A 299 25.13 -26.14 -8.39
C SER A 299 25.82 -27.09 -7.40
N GLY A 300 25.17 -27.40 -6.27
CA GLY A 300 25.66 -28.34 -5.25
C GLY A 300 26.73 -27.77 -4.31
N LYS A 301 26.87 -26.44 -4.23
CA LYS A 301 27.98 -25.75 -3.56
C LYS A 301 27.61 -25.05 -2.25
N LEU A 302 26.36 -25.16 -1.79
CA LEU A 302 25.86 -24.37 -0.66
C LEU A 302 24.75 -25.10 0.09
N ASP A 303 24.87 -25.14 1.41
CA ASP A 303 23.95 -25.83 2.33
C ASP A 303 22.99 -24.87 3.06
N GLY A 304 23.35 -23.58 3.18
CA GLY A 304 22.52 -22.61 3.89
C GLY A 304 23.06 -21.18 3.94
N ILE A 305 22.42 -20.37 4.79
CA ILE A 305 22.86 -19.04 5.18
C ILE A 305 23.10 -19.05 6.70
N ALA A 306 24.28 -18.60 7.13
CA ALA A 306 24.58 -18.31 8.52
C ALA A 306 24.41 -16.81 8.77
N MET A 307 23.36 -16.46 9.52
CA MET A 307 23.14 -15.10 9.98
C MET A 307 23.98 -14.86 11.22
N ASN A 308 24.69 -13.73 11.27
CA ASN A 308 25.47 -13.29 12.43
C ASN A 308 26.59 -14.31 12.75
N ALA A 309 27.27 -14.79 11.71
CA ALA A 309 28.17 -15.95 11.74
C ALA A 309 29.29 -15.88 12.80
N PHE A 310 29.76 -14.67 13.15
CA PHE A 310 30.85 -14.44 14.12
C PHE A 310 30.36 -14.09 15.53
N GLY A 311 29.05 -14.14 15.76
CA GLY A 311 28.40 -13.93 17.04
C GLY A 311 27.52 -15.13 17.40
N ARG A 312 26.24 -14.86 17.65
CA ARG A 312 25.22 -15.89 17.86
C ARG A 312 24.65 -16.31 16.51
N SER A 313 25.36 -17.22 15.83
CA SER A 313 25.09 -17.61 14.44
C SER A 313 23.76 -18.37 14.29
N PHE A 314 22.76 -17.78 13.65
CA PHE A 314 21.49 -18.45 13.34
C PHE A 314 21.53 -19.04 11.92
N LEU A 315 21.43 -20.37 11.83
CA LEU A 315 21.57 -21.09 10.55
C LEU A 315 20.22 -21.32 9.88
N LEU A 316 20.09 -20.81 8.65
CA LEU A 316 18.97 -21.03 7.77
C LEU A 316 19.35 -22.10 6.74
N ASN A 317 18.70 -23.26 6.80
CA ASN A 317 18.85 -24.28 5.76
C ASN A 317 18.05 -23.91 4.50
N MET A 318 18.30 -24.60 3.39
CA MET A 318 17.65 -24.30 2.11
C MET A 318 16.12 -24.43 2.13
N GLN A 319 15.57 -25.42 2.86
CA GLN A 319 14.13 -25.60 2.99
C GLN A 319 13.47 -24.41 3.69
N LEU A 320 14.10 -23.88 4.73
CA LEU A 320 13.60 -22.73 5.47
C LEU A 320 13.72 -21.45 4.65
N ILE A 321 14.79 -21.29 3.86
CA ILE A 321 14.97 -20.16 2.95
C ILE A 321 13.86 -20.17 1.88
N GLU A 322 13.61 -21.31 1.24
CA GLU A 322 12.55 -21.49 0.26
C GLU A 322 11.17 -21.19 0.86
N TRP A 323 10.90 -21.70 2.07
CA TRP A 323 9.67 -21.42 2.80
C TRP A 323 9.50 -19.93 3.13
N LEU A 324 10.55 -19.26 3.64
CA LEU A 324 10.50 -17.82 3.98
C LEU A 324 10.19 -16.96 2.76
N LEU A 325 10.81 -17.24 1.62
CA LEU A 325 10.55 -16.54 0.36
C LEU A 325 9.14 -16.80 -0.15
N GLY A 326 8.68 -18.05 -0.14
CA GLY A 326 7.32 -18.42 -0.56
C GLY A 326 6.24 -17.79 0.33
N GLU A 327 6.41 -17.85 1.65
CA GLU A 327 5.48 -17.27 2.62
C GLU A 327 5.47 -15.73 2.54
N SER A 328 6.63 -15.09 2.33
CA SER A 328 6.71 -13.65 2.09
C SER A 328 5.93 -13.23 0.84
N GLN A 329 6.09 -13.94 -0.28
CA GLN A 329 5.34 -13.70 -1.52
C GLN A 329 3.84 -13.91 -1.33
N ARG A 330 3.44 -14.99 -0.64
CA ARG A 330 2.03 -15.29 -0.34
C ARG A 330 1.40 -14.19 0.52
N ARG A 331 2.09 -13.73 1.56
CA ARG A 331 1.65 -12.61 2.41
C ARG A 331 1.51 -11.31 1.61
N ALA A 332 2.46 -11.02 0.72
CA ALA A 332 2.39 -9.85 -0.17
C ALA A 332 1.19 -9.93 -1.12
N LEU A 333 0.93 -11.10 -1.74
CA LEU A 333 -0.22 -11.32 -2.61
C LEU A 333 -1.54 -11.13 -1.86
N LEU A 334 -1.66 -11.69 -0.65
CA LEU A 334 -2.85 -11.54 0.20
C LEU A 334 -3.05 -10.09 0.64
N ALA A 335 -1.97 -9.37 1.00
CA ALA A 335 -2.05 -7.96 1.34
C ALA A 335 -2.50 -7.10 0.15
N GLY A 336 -1.99 -7.40 -1.05
CA GLY A 336 -2.44 -6.79 -2.30
C GLY A 336 -3.92 -7.02 -2.57
N ARG A 337 -4.39 -8.27 -2.46
CA ARG A 337 -5.82 -8.61 -2.61
C ARG A 337 -6.70 -7.91 -1.57
N LYS A 338 -6.29 -7.85 -0.30
CA LYS A 338 -7.02 -7.12 0.74
C LYS A 338 -7.15 -5.64 0.43
N LEU A 339 -6.09 -5.01 -0.09
CA LEU A 339 -6.13 -3.61 -0.49
C LEU A 339 -7.05 -3.38 -1.69
N GLU A 340 -6.96 -4.26 -2.70
CA GLU A 340 -7.85 -4.24 -3.89
C GLU A 340 -9.32 -4.42 -3.47
N ASN A 341 -9.63 -5.39 -2.61
CA ASN A 341 -10.99 -5.64 -2.12
C ASN A 341 -11.54 -4.46 -1.32
N ARG A 342 -10.70 -3.78 -0.52
CA ARG A 342 -11.11 -2.55 0.17
C ARG A 342 -11.42 -1.42 -0.82
N GLU A 343 -10.59 -1.24 -1.85
CA GLU A 343 -10.83 -0.22 -2.87
C GLU A 343 -12.10 -0.49 -3.68
N ARG A 344 -12.32 -1.75 -4.07
CA ARG A 344 -13.50 -2.19 -4.82
C ARG A 344 -14.77 -2.17 -3.95
N GLY A 345 -14.70 -2.59 -2.69
CA GLY A 345 -15.83 -2.51 -1.76
C GLY A 345 -16.26 -1.08 -1.46
N LEU A 346 -15.30 -0.15 -1.28
CA LEU A 346 -15.61 1.28 -1.24
C LEU A 346 -16.15 1.78 -2.58
N GLY A 347 -15.60 1.31 -3.69
CA GLY A 347 -16.11 1.58 -5.03
C GLY A 347 -17.58 1.20 -5.17
N ALA A 348 -17.98 0.03 -4.65
CA ALA A 348 -19.38 -0.42 -4.67
C ALA A 348 -20.29 0.54 -3.90
N ILE A 349 -19.92 0.91 -2.66
CA ILE A 349 -20.73 1.82 -1.83
C ILE A 349 -20.86 3.18 -2.49
N TYR A 350 -19.74 3.79 -2.89
CA TYR A 350 -19.75 5.10 -3.54
C TYR A 350 -20.47 5.05 -4.89
N GLY A 351 -20.31 3.97 -5.65
CA GLY A 351 -20.99 3.76 -6.92
C GLY A 351 -22.50 3.68 -6.73
N ALA A 352 -22.99 2.94 -5.73
CA ALA A 352 -24.42 2.88 -5.43
C ALA A 352 -24.98 4.28 -5.07
N LEU A 353 -24.30 4.99 -4.16
CA LEU A 353 -24.70 6.34 -3.74
C LEU A 353 -24.68 7.35 -4.89
N LEU A 354 -23.68 7.28 -5.77
CA LEU A 354 -23.57 8.15 -6.92
C LEU A 354 -24.62 7.83 -7.99
N GLY A 355 -24.87 6.55 -8.26
CA GLY A 355 -25.72 6.11 -9.36
C GLY A 355 -27.11 6.72 -9.29
N GLY A 356 -27.83 6.47 -8.20
CA GLY A 356 -29.17 7.05 -8.00
C GLY A 356 -29.16 8.58 -7.94
N SER A 357 -28.17 9.17 -7.25
CA SER A 357 -28.10 10.62 -7.06
C SER A 357 -27.81 11.39 -8.35
N LEU A 358 -26.94 10.85 -9.22
CA LEU A 358 -26.61 11.45 -10.51
C LEU A 358 -27.80 11.40 -11.48
N LEU A 359 -28.56 10.30 -11.49
CA LEU A 359 -29.78 10.20 -12.29
C LEU A 359 -30.80 11.27 -11.89
N LEU A 360 -30.99 11.49 -10.58
CA LEU A 360 -31.87 12.52 -10.04
C LEU A 360 -31.40 13.94 -10.39
N ALA A 361 -30.09 14.19 -10.31
CA ALA A 361 -29.52 15.49 -10.66
C ALA A 361 -29.76 15.87 -12.14
N ASN A 362 -29.89 14.88 -13.02
CA ASN A 362 -30.07 15.04 -14.46
C ASN A 362 -31.50 14.82 -14.94
N GLY A 363 -32.50 15.02 -14.07
CA GLY A 363 -33.91 14.98 -14.48
C GLY A 363 -34.40 13.58 -14.88
N GLY A 364 -33.78 12.51 -14.35
CA GLY A 364 -34.16 11.12 -14.59
C GLY A 364 -33.43 10.45 -15.75
N THR A 365 -32.45 11.12 -16.36
CA THR A 365 -31.56 10.54 -17.39
C THR A 365 -30.15 10.39 -16.86
N ALA A 366 -29.44 9.36 -17.33
CA ALA A 366 -28.08 9.12 -16.89
C ALA A 366 -27.10 10.20 -17.37
N PRO A 367 -26.12 10.60 -16.55
CA PRO A 367 -25.14 11.64 -16.88
C PRO A 367 -24.22 11.26 -18.05
N SER A 368 -23.90 12.23 -18.90
CA SER A 368 -22.70 12.16 -19.75
C SER A 368 -21.44 12.65 -19.00
N GLU A 369 -20.25 12.27 -19.50
CA GLU A 369 -18.94 12.59 -18.87
C GLU A 369 -18.69 14.09 -18.59
N GLY A 370 -19.41 14.99 -19.26
CA GLY A 370 -19.30 16.45 -19.07
C GLY A 370 -20.36 17.09 -18.16
N GLU A 371 -21.33 16.32 -17.66
CA GLU A 371 -22.52 16.83 -16.96
C GLU A 371 -22.52 16.52 -15.45
N ILE A 372 -21.39 16.07 -14.91
CA ILE A 372 -21.27 15.72 -13.49
C ILE A 372 -21.20 17.00 -12.68
N GLY A 373 -22.37 17.58 -12.39
CA GLY A 373 -22.52 18.69 -11.46
C GLY A 373 -22.46 18.24 -10.00
N GLU A 374 -22.71 19.19 -9.11
CA GLU A 374 -22.93 18.91 -7.68
C GLU A 374 -24.16 18.02 -7.51
N LEU A 375 -24.08 17.02 -6.62
CA LEU A 375 -25.23 16.19 -6.28
C LEU A 375 -26.26 17.08 -5.60
N LYS A 376 -27.45 17.19 -6.20
CA LYS A 376 -28.54 18.00 -5.67
C LYS A 376 -29.44 17.21 -4.74
N ARG A 377 -29.72 15.95 -5.07
CA ARG A 377 -30.62 15.06 -4.34
C ARG A 377 -30.07 13.64 -4.28
N VAL A 378 -30.31 12.95 -3.17
CA VAL A 378 -29.94 11.54 -2.98
C VAL A 378 -31.10 10.61 -3.28
N SER A 379 -30.82 9.43 -3.84
CA SER A 379 -31.83 8.39 -3.97
C SER A 379 -32.28 7.88 -2.59
N ALA A 380 -33.53 7.44 -2.50
CA ALA A 380 -34.07 6.89 -1.27
C ALA A 380 -33.35 5.58 -0.93
N GLY A 381 -33.08 4.75 -1.93
CA GLY A 381 -32.26 3.54 -1.78
C GLY A 381 -30.86 3.84 -1.23
N GLY A 382 -30.18 4.87 -1.75
CA GLY A 382 -28.88 5.29 -1.23
C GLY A 382 -28.93 5.78 0.22
N SER A 383 -30.01 6.45 0.62
CA SER A 383 -30.19 6.92 2.00
C SER A 383 -30.43 5.77 2.97
N LEU A 384 -31.26 4.79 2.59
CA LEU A 384 -31.49 3.58 3.37
C LEU A 384 -30.25 2.68 3.44
N LEU A 385 -29.48 2.60 2.37
CA LEU A 385 -28.17 1.92 2.34
C LEU A 385 -27.23 2.49 3.41
N LEU A 386 -27.19 3.81 3.59
CA LEU A 386 -26.40 4.45 4.65
C LEU A 386 -26.94 4.12 6.06
N ALA A 387 -28.26 4.09 6.23
CA ALA A 387 -28.89 3.70 7.49
C ALA A 387 -28.52 2.26 7.89
N GLU A 388 -28.53 1.33 6.93
CA GLU A 388 -28.09 -0.05 7.13
C GLU A 388 -26.59 -0.14 7.47
N LEU A 389 -25.74 0.57 6.73
CA LEU A 389 -24.31 0.62 7.01
C LEU A 389 -24.03 1.13 8.43
N GLU A 390 -24.71 2.21 8.84
CA GLU A 390 -24.55 2.76 10.20
C GLU A 390 -25.01 1.74 11.25
N SER A 391 -26.14 1.06 11.05
CA SER A 391 -26.61 0.02 11.96
C SER A 391 -25.62 -1.12 12.13
N LEU A 392 -25.22 -1.74 11.02
CA LEU A 392 -24.30 -2.87 11.00
C LEU A 392 -22.93 -2.49 11.58
N TYR A 393 -22.47 -1.27 11.31
CA TYR A 393 -21.20 -0.75 11.83
C TYR A 393 -21.23 -0.47 13.34
N GLU A 394 -22.26 0.22 13.83
CA GLU A 394 -22.34 0.66 15.24
C GLU A 394 -22.73 -0.48 16.17
N LYS A 395 -23.70 -1.33 15.78
CA LYS A 395 -24.19 -2.40 16.65
C LYS A 395 -23.25 -3.59 16.72
N ARG A 396 -22.41 -3.80 15.70
CA ARG A 396 -21.53 -4.98 15.58
C ARG A 396 -22.28 -6.32 15.61
N LYS A 397 -23.59 -6.28 15.34
CA LYS A 397 -24.50 -7.41 15.23
C LYS A 397 -25.63 -7.03 14.28
N LEU A 398 -26.30 -8.03 13.73
CA LEU A 398 -27.51 -7.84 12.95
C LEU A 398 -28.69 -7.51 13.88
N ASP A 399 -29.30 -6.34 13.67
CA ASP A 399 -30.44 -5.85 14.47
C ASP A 399 -31.47 -5.18 13.55
N TYR A 400 -32.45 -5.96 13.08
CA TYR A 400 -33.45 -5.48 12.12
C TYR A 400 -34.37 -4.40 12.70
N ALA A 401 -34.63 -4.41 14.01
CA ALA A 401 -35.45 -3.38 14.65
C ALA A 401 -34.73 -2.03 14.57
N ASP A 402 -33.44 -2.02 14.90
CA ASP A 402 -32.60 -0.82 14.86
C ASP A 402 -32.31 -0.32 13.42
N ILE A 403 -32.35 -1.21 12.41
CA ILE A 403 -32.38 -0.80 11.00
C ILE A 403 -33.69 -0.08 10.67
N MET A 404 -34.84 -0.64 11.06
CA MET A 404 -36.15 -0.01 10.81
C MET A 404 -36.32 1.31 11.57
N ASP A 405 -35.77 1.43 12.77
CA ASP A 405 -35.73 2.69 13.51
C ASP A 405 -34.93 3.75 12.74
N ARG A 406 -33.79 3.39 12.14
CA ARG A 406 -33.05 4.33 11.27
C ARG A 406 -33.79 4.67 9.98
N PHE A 407 -34.54 3.73 9.40
CA PHE A 407 -35.42 4.04 8.26
C PHE A 407 -36.52 5.02 8.65
N TYR A 408 -37.05 4.89 9.87
CA TYR A 408 -38.00 5.85 10.42
C TYR A 408 -37.37 7.24 10.61
N GLU A 409 -36.14 7.32 11.13
CA GLU A 409 -35.39 8.59 11.24
C GLU A 409 -35.14 9.24 9.87
N TRP A 410 -34.83 8.46 8.84
CA TRP A 410 -34.77 8.96 7.46
C TRP A 410 -36.11 9.53 7.02
N GLY A 411 -37.18 8.73 7.10
CA GLY A 411 -38.48 9.11 6.58
C GLY A 411 -39.12 10.30 7.31
N MET A 412 -38.89 10.44 8.62
CA MET A 412 -39.52 11.48 9.45
C MET A 412 -38.64 12.72 9.66
N HIS A 413 -37.32 12.55 9.66
CA HIS A 413 -36.38 13.61 10.04
C HIS A 413 -35.34 13.92 8.95
N GLY A 414 -35.38 13.24 7.80
CA GLY A 414 -34.41 13.44 6.74
C GLY A 414 -32.99 13.01 7.13
N LYS A 415 -32.83 12.13 8.13
CA LYS A 415 -31.51 11.58 8.47
C LYS A 415 -30.97 10.82 7.26
N TYR A 416 -29.65 10.87 7.01
CA TYR A 416 -28.97 10.23 5.86
C TYR A 416 -29.17 10.89 4.48
N THR A 417 -29.77 12.08 4.40
CA THR A 417 -29.72 12.89 3.17
C THR A 417 -28.34 13.54 3.03
N LEU A 418 -27.69 13.38 1.86
CA LEU A 418 -26.33 13.89 1.60
C LEU A 418 -26.31 15.30 1.00
N THR A 419 -27.48 15.91 0.81
CA THR A 419 -27.65 17.18 0.10
C THR A 419 -28.71 18.03 0.80
N GLU A 420 -28.67 19.35 0.58
CA GLU A 420 -29.64 20.28 1.16
C GLU A 420 -31.07 20.05 0.64
N ASP A 421 -31.24 19.57 -0.60
CA ASP A 421 -32.56 19.29 -1.19
C ASP A 421 -33.18 17.95 -0.72
N GLY A 422 -32.55 17.28 0.26
CA GLY A 422 -33.03 16.03 0.85
C GLY A 422 -32.86 14.80 -0.05
N SER A 423 -33.67 13.77 0.21
CA SER A 423 -33.78 12.58 -0.63
C SER A 423 -35.12 12.54 -1.36
N GLU A 424 -35.23 11.72 -2.41
CA GLU A 424 -36.55 11.34 -2.93
C GLU A 424 -37.37 10.60 -1.87
N THR A 425 -38.69 10.61 -2.02
CA THR A 425 -39.60 9.80 -1.21
C THR A 425 -40.10 8.64 -2.04
N GLU A 426 -39.98 7.43 -1.51
CA GLU A 426 -40.42 6.21 -2.19
C GLU A 426 -41.62 5.59 -1.44
N PRO A 427 -42.79 5.43 -2.08
CA PRO A 427 -43.95 4.81 -1.48
C PRO A 427 -43.68 3.45 -0.83
N ALA A 428 -42.88 2.57 -1.44
CA ALA A 428 -42.60 1.25 -0.88
C ALA A 428 -41.92 1.33 0.50
N TYR A 429 -40.90 2.18 0.64
CA TYR A 429 -40.23 2.41 1.93
C TYR A 429 -41.16 3.06 2.94
N THR A 430 -41.92 4.08 2.52
CA THR A 430 -42.84 4.79 3.40
C THR A 430 -43.89 3.83 3.99
N GLN A 431 -44.44 2.94 3.17
CA GLN A 431 -45.39 1.93 3.62
C GLN A 431 -44.77 0.95 4.62
N ALA A 432 -43.58 0.44 4.33
CA ALA A 432 -42.88 -0.49 5.21
C ALA A 432 -42.53 0.14 6.58
N ILE A 433 -42.01 1.37 6.57
CA ILE A 433 -41.73 2.15 7.79
C ILE A 433 -43.01 2.33 8.62
N MET A 434 -44.12 2.70 7.98
CA MET A 434 -45.40 2.89 8.67
C MET A 434 -45.99 1.59 9.22
N ARG A 435 -45.77 0.45 8.55
CA ARG A 435 -46.14 -0.87 9.07
C ARG A 435 -45.34 -1.20 10.32
N ASN A 436 -44.03 -0.97 10.30
CA ASN A 436 -43.18 -1.21 11.46
C ASN A 436 -43.56 -0.31 12.65
N ALA A 437 -43.79 0.98 12.40
CA ALA A 437 -44.23 1.94 13.42
C ALA A 437 -45.58 1.55 14.06
N ARG A 438 -46.41 0.74 13.38
CA ARG A 438 -47.67 0.17 13.91
C ARG A 438 -47.48 -1.15 14.66
N GLY A 439 -46.24 -1.59 14.86
CA GLY A 439 -45.90 -2.81 15.60
C GLY A 439 -45.80 -4.07 14.75
N VAL A 440 -45.74 -3.97 13.42
CA VAL A 440 -45.42 -5.12 12.56
C VAL A 440 -43.94 -5.44 12.71
N GLU A 441 -43.62 -6.73 12.90
CA GLU A 441 -42.25 -7.23 12.98
C GLU A 441 -41.43 -6.81 11.74
N PRO A 442 -40.16 -6.38 11.89
CA PRO A 442 -39.34 -5.85 10.80
C PRO A 442 -39.34 -6.71 9.53
N VAL A 443 -39.04 -8.00 9.63
CA VAL A 443 -38.96 -8.94 8.49
C VAL A 443 -40.33 -9.25 7.86
N ARG A 444 -41.41 -8.67 8.38
CA ARG A 444 -42.80 -8.80 7.87
C ARG A 444 -43.37 -7.47 7.40
N CYS A 445 -42.54 -6.42 7.30
CA CYS A 445 -42.98 -5.08 6.92
C CYS A 445 -43.10 -4.89 5.41
N GLY A 446 -42.36 -5.66 4.61
CA GLY A 446 -42.38 -5.57 3.16
C GLY A 446 -43.72 -5.90 2.52
N GLU A 447 -43.96 -5.31 1.36
CA GLU A 447 -45.10 -5.67 0.50
C GLU A 447 -44.84 -7.00 -0.21
N SER A 448 -45.90 -7.77 -0.47
CA SER A 448 -45.86 -9.07 -1.15
C SER A 448 -46.92 -9.14 -2.24
N GLY A 449 -46.64 -9.78 -3.38
CA GLY A 449 -47.54 -9.91 -4.55
C GLY A 449 -47.09 -9.07 -5.75
N GLU A 450 -47.89 -8.99 -6.83
CA GLU A 450 -47.52 -8.27 -8.08
C GLU A 450 -47.17 -6.78 -7.87
N LYS A 451 -47.74 -6.14 -6.84
CA LYS A 451 -47.40 -4.76 -6.45
C LYS A 451 -46.06 -4.64 -5.72
N GLY A 452 -45.52 -5.74 -5.24
CA GLY A 452 -44.25 -5.82 -4.51
C GLY A 452 -43.08 -6.31 -5.37
N ASP A 453 -43.19 -6.47 -6.68
CA ASP A 453 -42.05 -6.94 -7.49
C ASP A 453 -40.95 -5.86 -7.69
N GLY A 454 -41.11 -4.67 -7.11
CA GLY A 454 -40.21 -3.52 -7.24
C GLY A 454 -38.76 -3.77 -6.85
N ASN A 455 -37.87 -2.87 -7.27
CA ASN A 455 -36.41 -2.99 -7.15
C ASN A 455 -35.83 -2.28 -5.91
N GLU A 456 -36.68 -1.87 -4.98
CA GLU A 456 -36.31 -0.95 -3.89
C GLU A 456 -35.43 -1.65 -2.84
N SER A 457 -35.75 -2.88 -2.43
CA SER A 457 -34.87 -3.63 -1.53
C SER A 457 -33.51 -3.94 -2.15
N LEU A 458 -33.50 -4.26 -3.45
CA LEU A 458 -32.29 -4.52 -4.22
C LEU A 458 -31.36 -3.30 -4.26
N ALA A 459 -31.92 -2.09 -4.38
CA ALA A 459 -31.14 -0.85 -4.39
C ALA A 459 -30.42 -0.55 -3.06
N ARG A 460 -30.81 -1.19 -1.95
CA ARG A 460 -30.17 -1.01 -0.64
C ARG A 460 -29.40 -2.22 -0.12
N ILE A 461 -29.50 -3.41 -0.73
CA ILE A 461 -28.95 -4.66 -0.17
C ILE A 461 -27.41 -4.71 -0.01
N LEU A 462 -26.68 -3.83 -0.69
CA LEU A 462 -25.21 -3.84 -0.77
C LEU A 462 -24.47 -3.97 0.59
N PRO A 463 -24.88 -3.34 1.71
CA PRO A 463 -24.23 -3.49 3.01
C PRO A 463 -24.22 -4.94 3.48
N PHE A 464 -25.32 -5.67 3.27
CA PHE A 464 -25.41 -7.10 3.55
C PHE A 464 -24.51 -7.91 2.61
N SER A 465 -24.50 -7.59 1.31
CA SER A 465 -23.61 -8.24 0.34
C SER A 465 -22.14 -8.15 0.75
N LEU A 466 -21.71 -7.01 1.28
CA LEU A 466 -20.32 -6.79 1.71
C LEU A 466 -19.94 -7.56 2.98
N LEU A 467 -20.89 -7.91 3.86
CA LEU A 467 -20.63 -8.81 5.00
C LEU A 467 -20.15 -10.19 4.51
N LEU A 468 -20.65 -10.60 3.35
CA LEU A 468 -20.35 -11.89 2.74
C LEU A 468 -19.02 -11.90 1.97
N CYS A 469 -18.30 -10.79 1.89
CA CYS A 469 -17.12 -10.66 1.01
C CYS A 469 -15.79 -10.83 1.75
N SER A 470 -15.81 -11.27 3.02
CA SER A 470 -14.59 -11.62 3.74
C SER A 470 -13.91 -12.84 3.10
N PRO A 471 -12.56 -12.83 2.89
CA PRO A 471 -11.84 -13.92 2.21
C PRO A 471 -12.00 -15.31 2.85
N GLN A 472 -12.36 -15.39 4.13
CA GLN A 472 -12.53 -16.65 4.86
C GLN A 472 -14.01 -17.04 5.05
N HIS A 473 -14.94 -16.18 4.62
CA HIS A 473 -16.36 -16.44 4.81
C HIS A 473 -16.86 -17.44 3.77
N LEU A 474 -17.44 -18.54 4.24
CA LEU A 474 -18.18 -19.51 3.43
C LEU A 474 -19.65 -19.09 3.43
N PHE A 475 -20.26 -19.02 2.25
CA PHE A 475 -21.67 -18.68 2.11
C PHE A 475 -22.54 -19.86 2.51
N THR A 476 -23.58 -19.61 3.31
CA THR A 476 -24.44 -20.62 3.93
C THR A 476 -25.92 -20.28 3.77
N GLU A 477 -26.80 -21.22 4.11
CA GLU A 477 -28.25 -20.97 4.11
C GLU A 477 -28.69 -19.88 5.10
N ASN A 478 -27.94 -19.67 6.19
CA ASN A 478 -28.19 -18.54 7.09
C ASN A 478 -27.91 -17.19 6.41
N ASP A 479 -26.90 -17.11 5.55
CA ASP A 479 -26.57 -15.90 4.80
C ASP A 479 -27.65 -15.60 3.78
N ARG A 480 -28.14 -16.63 3.08
CA ARG A 480 -29.27 -16.53 2.17
C ARG A 480 -30.54 -16.05 2.89
N ARG A 481 -30.88 -16.68 4.02
CA ARG A 481 -32.02 -16.25 4.84
C ARG A 481 -31.87 -14.80 5.30
N MET A 482 -30.67 -14.40 5.72
CA MET A 482 -30.37 -13.01 6.09
C MET A 482 -30.65 -12.04 4.95
N LEU A 483 -30.28 -12.39 3.72
CA LEU A 483 -30.52 -11.57 2.52
C LEU A 483 -32.02 -11.45 2.20
N HIS A 484 -32.77 -12.55 2.31
CA HIS A 484 -34.23 -12.54 2.11
C HIS A 484 -34.96 -11.74 3.19
N ASP A 485 -34.55 -11.90 4.46
CA ASP A 485 -35.07 -11.14 5.60
C ASP A 485 -34.74 -9.63 5.46
N ALA A 486 -33.53 -9.30 5.00
CA ALA A 486 -33.11 -7.93 4.71
C ALA A 486 -33.93 -7.30 3.57
N SER A 487 -34.25 -8.07 2.52
CA SER A 487 -35.18 -7.62 1.49
C SER A 487 -36.55 -7.35 2.10
N SER A 488 -37.07 -8.31 2.85
CA SER A 488 -38.42 -8.32 3.45
C SER A 488 -38.69 -7.18 4.43
N LEU A 489 -37.67 -6.44 4.86
CA LEU A 489 -37.86 -5.18 5.59
C LEU A 489 -38.72 -4.18 4.81
N THR A 490 -38.59 -4.13 3.48
CA THR A 490 -39.34 -3.20 2.62
C THR A 490 -40.02 -3.87 1.45
N ASN A 491 -39.51 -5.01 0.99
CA ASN A 491 -40.06 -5.76 -0.13
C ASN A 491 -39.86 -7.27 0.09
N ALA A 492 -40.98 -7.99 0.24
CA ALA A 492 -41.02 -9.42 0.52
C ALA A 492 -41.52 -10.22 -0.70
N SER A 493 -41.43 -9.66 -1.92
CA SER A 493 -41.71 -10.44 -3.12
C SER A 493 -40.60 -11.47 -3.39
N PRO A 494 -40.95 -12.66 -3.90
CA PRO A 494 -39.95 -13.68 -4.23
C PRO A 494 -38.92 -13.19 -5.26
N LYS A 495 -39.34 -12.32 -6.20
CA LYS A 495 -38.42 -11.71 -7.17
C LYS A 495 -37.43 -10.77 -6.48
N ALA A 496 -37.87 -9.91 -5.57
CA ALA A 496 -36.97 -9.00 -4.89
C ALA A 496 -35.98 -9.73 -3.98
N GLU A 497 -36.43 -10.76 -3.27
CA GLU A 497 -35.57 -11.61 -2.43
C GLU A 497 -34.50 -12.36 -3.24
N LEU A 498 -34.90 -12.99 -4.36
CA LEU A 498 -33.95 -13.63 -5.27
C LEU A 498 -32.99 -12.64 -5.92
N ALA A 499 -33.47 -11.47 -6.32
CA ALA A 499 -32.60 -10.46 -6.91
C ALA A 499 -31.56 -9.97 -5.90
N CYS A 500 -31.96 -9.76 -4.64
CA CYS A 500 -31.05 -9.42 -3.54
C CYS A 500 -29.99 -10.50 -3.31
N GLU A 501 -30.38 -11.77 -3.38
CA GLU A 501 -29.48 -12.91 -3.30
C GLU A 501 -28.48 -12.93 -4.46
N LEU A 502 -28.97 -12.93 -5.69
CA LEU A 502 -28.16 -12.96 -6.92
C LEU A 502 -27.19 -11.79 -6.98
N TYR A 503 -27.65 -10.57 -6.69
CA TYR A 503 -26.80 -9.39 -6.62
C TYR A 503 -25.69 -9.54 -5.57
N SER A 504 -26.01 -10.10 -4.41
CA SER A 504 -25.04 -10.31 -3.34
C SER A 504 -23.98 -11.34 -3.71
N LEU A 505 -24.37 -12.42 -4.39
CA LEU A 505 -23.45 -13.42 -4.94
C LEU A 505 -22.57 -12.81 -6.05
N MET A 506 -23.12 -11.95 -6.91
CA MET A 506 -22.34 -11.23 -7.93
C MET A 506 -21.28 -10.32 -7.29
N ILE A 507 -21.65 -9.50 -6.30
CA ILE A 507 -20.69 -8.65 -5.56
C ILE A 507 -19.62 -9.51 -4.89
N ARG A 508 -20.00 -10.63 -4.26
CA ARG A 508 -19.08 -11.58 -3.65
C ARG A 508 -18.12 -12.19 -4.67
N ASN A 509 -18.59 -12.57 -5.85
CA ASN A 509 -17.74 -13.17 -6.87
C ASN A 509 -16.79 -12.15 -7.52
N ILE A 510 -17.25 -10.91 -7.76
CA ILE A 510 -16.40 -9.82 -8.27
C ILE A 510 -15.29 -9.46 -7.28
N LEU A 511 -15.60 -9.39 -5.97
CA LEU A 511 -14.61 -9.08 -4.92
C LEU A 511 -13.72 -10.28 -4.58
N GLY A 512 -14.28 -11.48 -4.55
CA GLY A 512 -13.56 -12.72 -4.25
C GLY A 512 -12.71 -13.22 -5.40
N LYS A 513 -13.00 -12.78 -6.64
CA LYS A 513 -12.53 -13.38 -7.90
C LYS A 513 -12.90 -14.87 -7.95
N ASN A 514 -14.15 -15.17 -7.60
CA ASN A 514 -14.69 -16.54 -7.61
C ASN A 514 -15.34 -16.83 -8.97
N GLY A 515 -15.32 -18.09 -9.40
CA GLY A 515 -16.05 -18.50 -10.62
C GLY A 515 -15.32 -18.26 -11.94
N GLY A 516 -14.19 -17.55 -11.95
CA GLY A 516 -13.35 -17.37 -13.14
C GLY A 516 -12.47 -16.12 -13.11
N GLU A 517 -11.70 -15.92 -14.19
CA GLU A 517 -10.83 -14.75 -14.34
C GLU A 517 -11.57 -13.55 -14.94
N SER A 518 -12.51 -13.80 -15.83
CA SER A 518 -13.31 -12.77 -16.49
C SER A 518 -14.52 -12.35 -15.65
N LEU A 519 -15.01 -11.14 -15.91
CA LEU A 519 -16.24 -10.63 -15.28
C LEU A 519 -17.46 -11.49 -15.66
N GLU A 520 -17.51 -11.98 -16.90
CA GLU A 520 -18.62 -12.81 -17.39
C GLU A 520 -18.70 -14.13 -16.60
N GLU A 521 -17.57 -14.83 -16.46
CA GLU A 521 -17.50 -16.07 -15.67
C GLU A 521 -17.88 -15.83 -14.20
N GLN A 522 -17.43 -14.73 -13.59
CA GLN A 522 -17.75 -14.39 -12.20
C GLN A 522 -19.26 -14.15 -11.98
N LEU A 523 -19.89 -13.43 -12.90
CA LEU A 523 -21.33 -13.15 -12.87
C LEU A 523 -22.15 -14.40 -13.16
N GLU A 524 -21.75 -15.20 -14.15
CA GLU A 524 -22.44 -16.43 -14.52
C GLU A 524 -22.37 -17.47 -13.40
N ALA A 525 -21.20 -17.63 -12.78
CA ALA A 525 -21.03 -18.50 -11.62
C ALA A 525 -21.95 -18.10 -10.45
N ALA A 526 -22.11 -16.80 -10.18
CA ALA A 526 -23.01 -16.33 -9.12
C ALA A 526 -24.47 -16.75 -9.36
N VAL A 527 -24.90 -16.74 -10.62
CA VAL A 527 -26.26 -17.12 -11.02
C VAL A 527 -26.41 -18.63 -10.99
N ARG A 528 -25.42 -19.37 -11.49
CA ARG A 528 -25.39 -20.84 -11.46
C ARG A 528 -25.45 -21.39 -10.03
N ASP A 529 -24.73 -20.78 -9.09
CA ASP A 529 -24.76 -21.17 -7.67
C ASP A 529 -26.17 -21.10 -7.07
N ALA A 530 -26.96 -20.08 -7.42
CA ALA A 530 -28.36 -19.98 -7.01
C ALA A 530 -29.27 -20.91 -7.83
N ALA A 531 -28.99 -21.07 -9.13
CA ALA A 531 -29.76 -21.92 -10.03
C ALA A 531 -29.78 -23.39 -9.58
N LEU A 532 -28.67 -23.89 -9.02
CA LEU A 532 -28.58 -25.25 -8.46
C LEU A 532 -29.75 -25.58 -7.51
N PHE A 533 -30.25 -24.60 -6.78
CA PHE A 533 -31.31 -24.78 -5.80
C PHE A 533 -32.70 -24.43 -6.35
N TYR A 534 -32.81 -23.41 -7.20
CA TYR A 534 -34.11 -22.85 -7.61
C TYR A 534 -34.50 -23.15 -9.06
N PHE A 535 -33.58 -23.66 -9.88
CA PHE A 535 -33.77 -23.85 -11.30
C PHE A 535 -33.14 -25.17 -11.73
N PHE A 536 -33.95 -26.22 -11.65
CA PHE A 536 -33.57 -27.54 -12.09
C PHE A 536 -34.02 -27.74 -13.54
N GLU A 537 -33.06 -27.80 -14.45
CA GLU A 537 -33.23 -28.47 -15.73
C GLU A 537 -32.65 -29.89 -15.59
N GLU A 538 -33.37 -30.91 -16.08
CA GLU A 538 -32.82 -32.27 -16.13
C GLU A 538 -31.57 -32.25 -17.02
N GLU A 539 -30.38 -32.24 -16.43
CA GLU A 539 -29.13 -32.33 -17.19
C GLU A 539 -29.03 -33.72 -17.84
N GLU A 540 -29.05 -33.74 -19.17
CA GLU A 540 -28.78 -34.95 -19.95
C GLU A 540 -27.33 -35.40 -19.70
N GLY A 541 -27.14 -36.59 -19.13
CA GLY A 541 -25.82 -37.20 -18.93
C GLY A 541 -25.39 -37.40 -17.47
N LEU A 542 -26.15 -36.93 -16.48
CA LEU A 542 -25.89 -37.23 -15.08
C LEU A 542 -26.14 -38.71 -14.76
N SER A 543 -25.27 -39.31 -13.93
CA SER A 543 -25.47 -40.65 -13.39
C SER A 543 -26.63 -40.67 -12.39
N GLU A 544 -27.26 -41.84 -12.21
CA GLU A 544 -28.34 -42.02 -11.22
C GLU A 544 -27.92 -41.65 -9.79
N ARG A 545 -26.62 -41.75 -9.49
CA ARG A 545 -26.06 -41.32 -8.21
C ARG A 545 -26.08 -39.79 -8.07
N GLU A 546 -25.62 -39.06 -9.09
CA GLU A 546 -25.58 -37.60 -9.09
C GLU A 546 -26.98 -37.01 -9.06
N LYS A 547 -27.94 -37.62 -9.77
CA LYS A 547 -29.36 -37.24 -9.68
C LYS A 547 -29.88 -37.33 -8.26
N ARG A 548 -29.61 -38.44 -7.56
CA ARG A 548 -30.02 -38.62 -6.17
C ARG A 548 -29.33 -37.62 -5.23
N GLU A 549 -28.03 -37.39 -5.40
CA GLU A 549 -27.29 -36.40 -4.60
C GLU A 549 -27.83 -34.97 -4.80
N ASN A 550 -28.23 -34.61 -6.03
CA ASN A 550 -28.86 -33.32 -6.33
C ASN A 550 -30.27 -33.23 -5.72
N GLU A 551 -31.09 -34.28 -5.79
CA GLU A 551 -32.41 -34.33 -5.14
C GLU A 551 -32.28 -34.17 -3.62
N GLU A 552 -31.36 -34.91 -2.98
CA GLU A 552 -31.09 -34.80 -1.54
C GLU A 552 -30.64 -33.39 -1.13
N ALA A 553 -29.79 -32.76 -1.94
CA ALA A 553 -29.34 -31.38 -1.70
C ALA A 553 -30.48 -30.36 -1.85
N MET A 554 -31.36 -30.52 -2.86
CA MET A 554 -32.53 -29.67 -3.03
C MET A 554 -33.53 -29.84 -1.89
N ASP A 555 -33.76 -31.07 -1.42
CA ASP A 555 -34.68 -31.34 -0.30
C ASP A 555 -34.17 -30.73 1.00
N ALA A 556 -32.87 -30.88 1.30
CA ALA A 556 -32.24 -30.23 2.44
C ALA A 556 -32.36 -28.70 2.36
N HIS A 557 -32.07 -28.13 1.19
CA HIS A 557 -32.20 -26.68 0.95
C HIS A 557 -33.66 -26.20 1.11
N ARG A 558 -34.62 -27.00 0.65
CA ARG A 558 -36.06 -26.71 0.79
C ARG A 558 -36.52 -26.70 2.26
N GLU A 559 -35.90 -27.50 3.12
CA GLU A 559 -36.16 -27.49 4.57
C GLU A 559 -35.58 -26.22 5.25
N ASP A 560 -34.40 -25.78 4.81
CA ASP A 560 -33.66 -24.69 5.44
C ASP A 560 -34.10 -23.29 5.00
N VAL A 561 -34.64 -23.14 3.77
CA VAL A 561 -35.02 -21.82 3.21
C VAL A 561 -36.53 -21.56 3.28
N PRO A 562 -36.97 -20.57 4.10
CA PRO A 562 -38.38 -20.22 4.19
C PRO A 562 -38.96 -19.74 2.86
N GLY A 563 -40.04 -20.38 2.41
CA GLY A 563 -40.68 -20.02 1.15
C GLY A 563 -39.91 -20.48 -0.09
N TYR A 564 -39.13 -21.56 0.00
CA TYR A 564 -38.45 -22.17 -1.14
C TYR A 564 -39.34 -22.30 -2.40
N ASP A 565 -40.56 -22.83 -2.28
CA ASP A 565 -41.42 -23.07 -3.46
C ASP A 565 -41.81 -21.77 -4.21
N ARG A 566 -42.01 -20.65 -3.49
CA ARG A 566 -42.30 -19.33 -4.12
C ARG A 566 -41.06 -18.73 -4.77
N LEU A 567 -39.87 -18.95 -4.21
CA LEU A 567 -38.59 -18.53 -4.78
C LEU A 567 -38.33 -19.32 -6.06
N ARG A 568 -38.43 -20.65 -6.00
CA ARG A 568 -38.33 -21.54 -7.17
C ARG A 568 -39.27 -21.09 -8.30
N GLY A 569 -40.52 -20.75 -7.97
CA GLY A 569 -41.50 -20.25 -8.95
C GLY A 569 -41.16 -18.88 -9.57
N ALA A 570 -40.36 -18.06 -8.90
CA ALA A 570 -39.95 -16.74 -9.39
C ALA A 570 -38.62 -16.74 -10.16
N PHE A 571 -37.77 -17.76 -9.98
CA PHE A 571 -36.48 -17.87 -10.66
C PHE A 571 -36.56 -17.76 -12.20
N PRO A 572 -37.58 -18.27 -12.91
CA PRO A 572 -37.67 -18.11 -14.37
C PRO A 572 -37.60 -16.66 -14.87
N ALA A 573 -37.91 -15.66 -14.04
CA ALA A 573 -37.75 -14.24 -14.38
C ALA A 573 -36.27 -13.81 -14.54
N PHE A 574 -35.32 -14.61 -14.07
CA PHE A 574 -33.88 -14.36 -14.10
C PHE A 574 -33.15 -15.22 -15.15
N SER A 575 -33.85 -15.99 -15.97
CA SER A 575 -33.25 -16.95 -16.90
C SER A 575 -32.23 -16.33 -17.87
N ALA A 576 -32.41 -15.07 -18.26
CA ALA A 576 -31.46 -14.33 -19.09
C ALA A 576 -30.05 -14.22 -18.44
N LEU A 577 -29.94 -14.32 -17.12
CA LEU A 577 -28.65 -14.30 -16.40
C LEU A 577 -27.92 -15.64 -16.41
N LEU A 578 -28.57 -16.75 -16.83
CA LEU A 578 -27.94 -18.08 -16.92
C LEU A 578 -26.94 -18.16 -18.09
N SER A 579 -27.12 -17.33 -19.11
CA SER A 579 -26.21 -17.20 -20.25
C SER A 579 -25.75 -15.74 -20.38
N ILE A 580 -24.69 -15.39 -19.64
CA ILE A 580 -24.18 -14.02 -19.58
C ILE A 580 -23.68 -13.55 -20.96
N SER A 581 -23.10 -14.46 -21.74
CA SER A 581 -22.64 -14.18 -23.12
C SER A 581 -23.80 -13.85 -24.07
N GLU A 582 -24.91 -14.57 -24.00
CA GLU A 582 -26.11 -14.27 -24.77
C GLU A 582 -26.72 -12.94 -24.34
N LEU A 583 -26.88 -12.71 -23.02
CA LEU A 583 -27.37 -11.45 -22.49
C LEU A 583 -26.55 -10.29 -23.03
N ARG A 584 -25.22 -10.35 -22.94
CA ARG A 584 -24.33 -9.28 -23.45
C ARG A 584 -24.57 -8.96 -24.92
N SER A 585 -24.92 -9.96 -25.73
CA SER A 585 -25.15 -9.81 -27.18
C SER A 585 -26.52 -9.22 -27.54
N LEU A 586 -27.46 -9.14 -26.59
CA LEU A 586 -28.80 -8.62 -26.87
C LEU A 586 -28.77 -7.13 -27.25
N PRO A 587 -29.53 -6.74 -28.28
CA PRO A 587 -29.71 -5.34 -28.63
C PRO A 587 -30.58 -4.62 -27.58
N GLU A 588 -30.35 -3.32 -27.38
CA GLU A 588 -31.02 -2.51 -26.35
C GLU A 588 -32.56 -2.57 -26.43
N GLN A 589 -33.13 -2.75 -27.63
CA GLN A 589 -34.58 -2.81 -27.84
C GLN A 589 -35.23 -4.09 -27.31
N GLU A 590 -34.45 -5.16 -27.12
CA GLU A 590 -34.92 -6.46 -26.62
C GLU A 590 -34.80 -6.58 -25.10
N LEU A 591 -34.16 -5.60 -24.46
CA LEU A 591 -33.99 -5.59 -23.02
C LEU A 591 -35.29 -5.23 -22.28
N PRO A 592 -35.43 -5.72 -21.04
CA PRO A 592 -36.52 -5.29 -20.18
C PRO A 592 -36.42 -3.80 -19.83
N LYS A 593 -37.48 -3.21 -19.24
CA LYS A 593 -37.53 -1.77 -18.94
C LYS A 593 -37.08 -1.42 -17.52
N GLY A 594 -36.81 -2.41 -16.68
CA GLY A 594 -36.38 -2.21 -15.30
C GLY A 594 -37.54 -1.96 -14.35
N ARG A 595 -38.74 -2.46 -14.66
CA ARG A 595 -39.97 -2.23 -13.88
C ARG A 595 -40.01 -2.96 -12.55
N ASP A 596 -39.20 -4.00 -12.42
CA ASP A 596 -39.18 -4.89 -11.28
C ASP A 596 -37.73 -5.27 -10.92
N ALA A 597 -37.53 -5.98 -9.81
CA ALA A 597 -36.21 -6.35 -9.31
C ALA A 597 -35.43 -7.24 -10.29
N ALA A 598 -36.10 -8.15 -11.00
CA ALA A 598 -35.48 -9.05 -11.96
C ALA A 598 -35.04 -8.30 -13.21
N GLU A 599 -35.96 -7.52 -13.81
CA GLU A 599 -35.67 -6.64 -14.94
C GLU A 599 -34.51 -5.68 -14.63
N SER A 600 -34.48 -5.12 -13.41
CA SER A 600 -33.45 -4.18 -12.97
C SER A 600 -32.07 -4.83 -12.84
N LEU A 601 -32.01 -6.06 -12.31
CA LEU A 601 -30.75 -6.80 -12.20
C LEU A 601 -30.20 -7.17 -13.58
N ILE A 602 -31.07 -7.66 -14.48
CA ILE A 602 -30.72 -7.99 -15.87
C ILE A 602 -30.13 -6.78 -16.59
N LEU A 603 -30.82 -5.63 -16.54
CA LEU A 603 -30.34 -4.38 -17.14
C LEU A 603 -29.01 -3.92 -16.55
N SER A 604 -28.86 -4.00 -15.23
CA SER A 604 -27.63 -3.58 -14.54
C SER A 604 -26.43 -4.41 -14.99
N VAL A 605 -26.61 -5.73 -15.13
CA VAL A 605 -25.58 -6.65 -15.63
C VAL A 605 -25.27 -6.36 -17.10
N TRP A 606 -26.29 -6.24 -17.95
CA TRP A 606 -26.10 -5.94 -19.37
C TRP A 606 -25.35 -4.62 -19.59
N ALA A 607 -25.75 -3.57 -18.88
CA ALA A 607 -25.15 -2.25 -18.97
C ALA A 607 -23.68 -2.28 -18.55
N LEU A 608 -23.34 -3.01 -17.48
CA LEU A 608 -21.97 -3.18 -17.02
C LEU A 608 -21.10 -3.91 -18.05
N LEU A 609 -21.59 -5.03 -18.61
CA LEU A 609 -20.85 -5.85 -19.57
C LEU A 609 -20.60 -5.14 -20.91
N ASN A 610 -21.45 -4.16 -21.23
CA ASN A 610 -21.37 -3.37 -22.46
C ASN A 610 -20.67 -2.02 -22.26
N SER A 611 -19.95 -1.81 -21.16
CA SER A 611 -19.32 -0.53 -20.81
C SER A 611 -17.87 -0.67 -20.36
N GLY A 612 -17.04 0.34 -20.68
CA GLY A 612 -15.66 0.46 -20.22
C GLY A 612 -15.48 1.38 -19.00
N THR A 613 -16.48 2.18 -18.66
CA THR A 613 -16.45 3.11 -17.52
C THR A 613 -17.72 3.07 -16.68
N TYR A 614 -17.62 3.61 -15.47
CA TYR A 614 -18.77 3.77 -14.56
C TYR A 614 -19.89 4.62 -15.17
N LEU A 615 -19.55 5.75 -15.79
CA LEU A 615 -20.54 6.65 -16.38
C LEU A 615 -21.14 6.06 -17.65
N GLU A 616 -20.34 5.37 -18.46
CA GLU A 616 -20.86 4.65 -19.63
C GLU A 616 -21.88 3.59 -19.19
N THR A 617 -21.62 2.89 -18.08
CA THR A 617 -22.56 1.91 -17.50
C THR A 617 -23.90 2.57 -17.16
N LEU A 618 -23.87 3.71 -16.47
CA LEU A 618 -25.10 4.42 -16.15
C LEU A 618 -25.81 4.95 -17.40
N SER A 619 -25.06 5.46 -18.39
CA SER A 619 -25.59 6.05 -19.62
C SER A 619 -26.43 5.08 -20.47
N LYS A 620 -26.21 3.77 -20.31
CA LYS A 620 -26.92 2.69 -21.00
C LYS A 620 -28.23 2.29 -20.33
N LEU A 621 -28.53 2.83 -19.16
CA LEU A 621 -29.78 2.52 -18.47
C LEU A 621 -30.94 3.29 -19.12
N PRO A 622 -32.10 2.64 -19.33
CA PRO A 622 -33.25 3.30 -19.92
C PRO A 622 -33.77 4.43 -19.01
N ALA A 623 -34.15 5.55 -19.62
CA ALA A 623 -34.88 6.60 -18.91
C ALA A 623 -36.30 6.10 -18.57
N GLY A 624 -36.74 6.25 -17.33
CA GLY A 624 -38.10 5.90 -16.91
C GLY A 624 -38.18 4.90 -15.75
N GLU A 625 -38.94 3.82 -15.94
CA GLU A 625 -39.63 3.02 -14.90
C GLU A 625 -38.74 2.46 -13.77
N GLY A 626 -37.47 2.15 -14.01
CA GLY A 626 -36.55 1.69 -12.95
C GLY A 626 -35.91 2.80 -12.11
N GLY A 627 -35.94 4.04 -12.60
CA GLY A 627 -35.56 5.26 -11.89
C GLY A 627 -34.22 5.22 -11.16
N ALA A 628 -34.16 5.96 -10.05
CA ALA A 628 -32.94 6.11 -9.24
C ALA A 628 -32.52 4.81 -8.55
N ALA A 629 -33.45 3.89 -8.30
CA ALA A 629 -33.17 2.56 -7.76
C ALA A 629 -32.35 1.73 -8.74
N LEU A 630 -32.75 1.64 -10.02
CA LEU A 630 -31.98 0.97 -11.08
C LEU A 630 -30.55 1.53 -11.18
N ALA A 631 -30.40 2.85 -11.20
CA ALA A 631 -29.09 3.49 -11.25
C ALA A 631 -28.25 3.23 -10.00
N THR A 632 -28.87 3.08 -8.82
CA THR A 632 -28.19 2.70 -7.57
C THR A 632 -27.64 1.26 -7.67
N ILE A 633 -28.45 0.33 -8.21
CA ILE A 633 -28.07 -1.08 -8.39
C ILE A 633 -26.90 -1.23 -9.36
N ALA A 634 -27.05 -0.67 -10.56
CA ALA A 634 -26.01 -0.66 -11.59
C ALA A 634 -24.76 0.07 -11.12
N GLY A 635 -24.92 1.20 -10.43
CA GLY A 635 -23.83 1.97 -9.83
C GLY A 635 -23.03 1.15 -8.80
N GLY A 636 -23.70 0.34 -7.98
CA GLY A 636 -23.01 -0.55 -7.03
C GLY A 636 -22.17 -1.61 -7.72
N LEU A 637 -22.69 -2.28 -8.76
CA LEU A 637 -21.94 -3.27 -9.55
C LEU A 637 -20.76 -2.62 -10.30
N ALA A 638 -21.03 -1.51 -10.99
CA ALA A 638 -20.02 -0.77 -11.73
C ALA A 638 -18.92 -0.24 -10.80
N GLY A 639 -19.29 0.32 -9.64
CA GLY A 639 -18.35 0.78 -8.64
C GLY A 639 -17.50 -0.35 -8.06
N CYS A 640 -18.09 -1.53 -7.84
CA CYS A 640 -17.37 -2.73 -7.43
C CYS A 640 -16.34 -3.18 -8.49
N CYS A 641 -16.72 -3.13 -9.77
CA CYS A 641 -15.89 -3.57 -10.90
C CYS A 641 -14.76 -2.57 -11.23
N PHE A 642 -15.07 -1.28 -11.35
CA PHE A 642 -14.10 -0.25 -11.75
C PHE A 642 -13.27 0.28 -10.58
N GLY A 643 -13.75 0.15 -9.35
CA GLY A 643 -13.08 0.62 -8.14
C GLY A 643 -13.26 2.12 -7.87
N LEU A 644 -13.03 2.51 -6.61
CA LEU A 644 -13.29 3.86 -6.12
C LEU A 644 -12.56 4.96 -6.92
N SER A 645 -11.31 4.71 -7.32
CA SER A 645 -10.49 5.71 -8.03
C SER A 645 -11.01 6.09 -9.41
N ARG A 646 -11.88 5.27 -10.02
CA ARG A 646 -12.47 5.49 -11.35
C ARG A 646 -13.86 6.10 -11.31
N LEU A 647 -14.40 6.38 -10.12
CA LEU A 647 -15.68 7.06 -9.98
C LEU A 647 -15.51 8.59 -10.08
N PRO A 648 -16.57 9.32 -10.50
CA PRO A 648 -16.55 10.77 -10.62
C PRO A 648 -16.04 11.50 -9.37
N GLU A 649 -14.98 12.30 -9.52
CA GLU A 649 -14.26 12.90 -8.39
C GLU A 649 -15.14 13.86 -7.56
N GLN A 650 -15.88 14.75 -8.22
CA GLN A 650 -16.72 15.74 -7.54
C GLN A 650 -17.78 15.08 -6.65
N GLY A 651 -18.48 14.09 -7.19
CA GLY A 651 -19.47 13.32 -6.43
C GLY A 651 -18.85 12.53 -5.27
N ARG A 652 -17.66 11.92 -5.48
CA ARG A 652 -16.93 11.25 -4.39
C ARG A 652 -16.57 12.20 -3.26
N LEU A 653 -16.07 13.40 -3.57
CA LEU A 653 -15.71 14.39 -2.57
C LEU A 653 -16.93 14.84 -1.76
N GLN A 654 -18.08 15.05 -2.41
CA GLN A 654 -19.31 15.42 -1.73
C GLN A 654 -19.78 14.33 -0.77
N ILE A 655 -19.84 13.08 -1.21
CA ILE A 655 -20.17 11.92 -0.35
C ILE A 655 -19.17 11.81 0.81
N GLN A 656 -17.88 12.04 0.55
CA GLN A 656 -16.85 11.96 1.58
C GLN A 656 -17.04 13.02 2.67
N LEU A 657 -17.47 14.24 2.30
CA LEU A 657 -17.73 15.33 3.24
C LEU A 657 -19.02 15.13 4.05
N THR A 658 -20.03 14.45 3.48
CA THR A 658 -21.36 14.34 4.08
C THR A 658 -21.63 12.97 4.75
N ALA A 659 -21.37 11.86 4.06
CA ALA A 659 -21.54 10.49 4.58
C ALA A 659 -20.28 9.96 5.30
N ASP A 660 -19.10 10.13 4.71
CA ASP A 660 -17.85 9.56 5.25
C ASP A 660 -17.08 10.53 6.16
N GLY A 661 -17.67 11.68 6.53
CA GLY A 661 -17.02 12.69 7.35
C GLY A 661 -16.58 12.20 8.75
N LYS A 662 -17.14 11.06 9.21
CA LYS A 662 -16.77 10.34 10.44
C LYS A 662 -15.96 9.06 10.20
N GLY A 663 -15.62 8.74 8.96
CA GLY A 663 -14.93 7.51 8.56
C GLY A 663 -15.78 6.25 8.63
N LEU A 664 -17.11 6.37 8.52
CA LEU A 664 -18.07 5.26 8.57
C LEU A 664 -17.81 4.26 7.43
N LEU A 665 -17.72 4.73 6.19
CA LEU A 665 -17.63 3.87 5.00
C LEU A 665 -16.27 3.17 4.96
N GLY A 666 -15.21 3.93 5.18
CA GLY A 666 -13.85 3.39 5.32
C GLY A 666 -13.72 2.47 6.54
N GLY A 667 -14.40 2.75 7.64
CA GLY A 667 -14.45 1.90 8.84
C GLY A 667 -15.14 0.57 8.57
N PHE A 668 -16.32 0.59 7.95
CA PHE A 668 -17.08 -0.61 7.61
C PHE A 668 -16.28 -1.55 6.71
N VAL A 669 -15.76 -1.03 5.60
CA VAL A 669 -14.96 -1.83 4.65
C VAL A 669 -13.67 -2.36 5.29
N ARG A 670 -13.00 -1.58 6.15
CA ARG A 670 -11.81 -2.07 6.87
C ARG A 670 -12.13 -3.23 7.82
N ASN A 671 -13.29 -3.22 8.47
CA ASN A 671 -13.66 -4.26 9.42
C ASN A 671 -14.05 -5.57 8.74
N TRP A 672 -14.78 -5.48 7.62
CA TRP A 672 -15.38 -6.66 6.98
C TRP A 672 -14.59 -7.18 5.78
N LEU A 673 -13.91 -6.32 5.03
CA LEU A 673 -13.05 -6.70 3.89
C LEU A 673 -11.55 -6.65 4.22
N GLY A 674 -11.20 -6.22 5.44
CA GLY A 674 -9.84 -5.85 5.80
C GLY A 674 -9.17 -6.66 6.91
N ALA A 675 -9.77 -7.73 7.41
CA ALA A 675 -9.13 -8.60 8.41
C ALA A 675 -8.06 -9.49 7.77
#